data_AF-A0A954MX48-F1
#
_entry.id   AF-A0A954MX48-F1
#
_cell.length_a   1.000
_cell.length_b   1.000
_cell.length_c   1.000
_cell.angle_alpha   90.00
_cell.angle_beta   90.00
_cell.angle_gamma   90.00
#
_symmetry.space_group_name_H-M   'P 1'
#
loop_
_entity.id
_entity.type
_entity.pdbx_description
1 polymer ?
#
loop_
_entity_poly.entity_id
_entity_poly.type
_entity_poly.pdbx_seq_one_letter_code
_entity_poly.pdbx_strand_id
1 'polypeptide(L)'
;MAKPDNQQPPPLPPSASKKKYAEADEYIDFQIHKTQVGVKRNDLLTSCTFLCAFIIAYLLIFAFLDSWVIPGGFPLIARWLLAAILVVGTAWWTFKRIAFPAIRSINSVFAARIIETADPSLKGNLLNLVDLEAAGRSPSPAVQKAMQKRAAVKLSEVNPEDAVDGRPLIRSAYGLLAAVTLFCAYIALSPKSIFSSVERLLLPGLPIPVATQTRIPRVQPGDKSIPARSTLEVSADVLGRTPEKVTLLFTTDDGRFINQPVEMRRREPAVPNYTAELVGENGRGLLQSFKYRVEAGDAVSRTYRIEVTQPPSAKIREVAISPPPYTRLPETKSASGDIDGWTDSRVSLTATTNIPVKSATLIFTEKETDDRALETIPMTVSDGTKLSAEWKLALPKSGPLPRSYYIQCYTADGQSDPEPLHYSLNIRIDAPPEVTLIFPSGDLERPANAVIPLQFKASDPDFNLRSVKLIVQHRQEQVYDHIVFEEDRQSVQGTWQWRLADLGSNRLQPGTEFTFWLEAKDNHQPLGNSGQSARLRLKILAPVDEQVAERQRQQDLDRQNETQLADAGDQQNQDLDRDPQTDRSQSPESDPDNAAEPPDDPQAESQPSERTPEGQAPSADSDVSDNNQSQEPKPDDQQDSDSPQNEAGNQTAPGQQPRAADKPSDSQKSTPSQKNSAGQRNQSSGDQQTPADKPPADDQTALQKFLD
;
A
#
# COMPACT_ATOMS: atom_id res chain seq x y z
N MET A 1 35.84 107.03 48.89
CA MET A 1 34.54 106.33 48.99
C MET A 1 34.52 105.22 47.95
N ALA A 2 34.45 103.97 48.44
CA ALA A 2 33.93 102.74 47.83
C ALA A 2 34.03 102.46 46.30
N LYS A 3 34.74 101.34 46.01
CA LYS A 3 34.41 100.21 45.09
C LYS A 3 34.47 100.41 43.55
N PRO A 4 34.62 99.32 42.76
CA PRO A 4 35.42 98.09 42.97
C PRO A 4 36.18 97.59 41.70
N ASP A 5 37.08 96.62 41.94
CA ASP A 5 37.57 95.53 41.09
C ASP A 5 38.11 95.75 39.66
N ASN A 6 39.42 96.02 39.64
CA ASN A 6 40.47 95.25 38.96
C ASN A 6 40.04 94.12 37.99
N GLN A 7 39.90 94.46 36.71
CA GLN A 7 40.14 93.53 35.59
C GLN A 7 41.08 94.19 34.57
N GLN A 8 42.23 93.55 34.37
CA GLN A 8 43.28 93.94 33.45
C GLN A 8 42.82 93.62 32.00
N PRO A 9 42.93 94.55 31.03
CA PRO A 9 42.71 94.21 29.62
C PRO A 9 43.86 93.34 29.09
N PRO A 10 43.61 92.38 28.19
CA PRO A 10 44.64 91.49 27.67
C PRO A 10 45.70 92.26 26.87
N PRO A 11 46.98 91.83 26.91
CA PRO A 11 48.04 92.45 26.12
C PRO A 11 47.78 92.26 24.62
N LEU A 12 48.05 93.31 23.86
CA LEU A 12 48.03 93.33 22.39
C LEU A 12 48.79 92.11 21.83
N PRO A 13 48.19 91.30 20.93
CA PRO A 13 48.95 90.25 20.27
C PRO A 13 50.05 90.86 19.38
N PRO A 14 51.25 90.27 19.36
CA PRO A 14 52.37 90.74 18.56
C PRO A 14 52.05 90.69 17.07
N SER A 15 52.70 91.61 16.35
CA SER A 15 52.64 91.83 14.91
C SER A 15 52.48 90.56 14.07
N ALA A 16 51.50 90.62 13.17
CA ALA A 16 51.32 89.66 12.09
C ALA A 16 52.64 89.49 11.33
N SER A 17 53.32 88.36 11.55
CA SER A 17 54.49 87.96 10.80
C SER A 17 54.04 87.63 9.38
N LYS A 18 54.60 88.40 8.45
CA LYS A 18 54.47 88.25 7.00
C LYS A 18 54.55 86.77 6.61
N LYS A 19 53.54 86.26 5.89
CA LYS A 19 53.65 85.02 5.11
C LYS A 19 54.92 85.13 4.26
N LYS A 20 55.95 84.36 4.60
CA LYS A 20 57.12 84.17 3.74
C LYS A 20 56.60 83.68 2.40
N TYR A 21 56.95 84.39 1.33
CA TYR A 21 56.87 83.88 -0.03
C TYR A 21 57.46 82.48 -0.04
N ALA A 22 56.72 81.46 -0.50
CA ALA A 22 57.28 80.13 -0.74
C ALA A 22 58.55 80.31 -1.58
N GLU A 23 59.65 79.70 -1.18
CA GLU A 23 60.84 79.70 -2.04
C GLU A 23 60.46 79.03 -3.37
N ALA A 24 61.04 79.48 -4.48
CA ALA A 24 60.67 79.01 -5.82
C ALA A 24 60.75 77.46 -5.95
N ASP A 25 61.61 76.84 -5.14
CA ASP A 25 61.79 75.40 -5.02
C ASP A 25 60.57 74.69 -4.40
N GLU A 26 60.12 75.17 -3.24
CA GLU A 26 58.97 74.62 -2.51
C GLU A 26 57.68 74.71 -3.32
N TYR A 27 57.54 75.76 -4.14
CA TYR A 27 56.42 75.90 -5.07
C TYR A 27 56.47 74.90 -6.24
N ILE A 28 57.66 74.63 -6.78
CA ILE A 28 57.84 73.65 -7.86
C ILE A 28 57.56 72.23 -7.33
N ASP A 29 58.11 71.87 -6.17
CA ASP A 29 57.85 70.58 -5.52
C ASP A 29 56.37 70.37 -5.22
N PHE A 30 55.69 71.40 -4.70
CA PHE A 30 54.25 71.34 -4.46
C PHE A 30 53.46 71.07 -5.74
N GLN A 31 53.81 71.72 -6.86
CA GLN A 31 53.12 71.54 -8.13
C GLN A 31 53.42 70.19 -8.80
N ILE A 32 54.66 69.69 -8.68
CA ILE A 32 55.03 68.33 -9.12
C ILE A 32 54.26 67.30 -8.31
N HIS A 33 54.22 67.45 -6.98
CA HIS A 33 53.48 66.55 -6.10
C HIS A 33 51.97 66.58 -6.39
N LYS A 34 51.38 67.77 -6.57
CA LYS A 34 49.97 67.93 -6.95
C LYS A 34 49.66 67.22 -8.27
N THR A 35 50.56 67.31 -9.26
CA THR A 35 50.40 66.63 -10.55
C THR A 35 50.56 65.11 -10.42
N GLN A 36 51.53 64.62 -9.63
CA GLN A 36 51.68 63.18 -9.33
C GLN A 36 50.41 62.61 -8.71
N VAL A 37 49.85 63.29 -7.70
CA VAL A 37 48.60 62.87 -7.04
C VAL A 37 47.43 62.95 -8.02
N GLY A 38 47.36 63.98 -8.87
CA GLY A 38 46.34 64.13 -9.90
C GLY A 38 46.31 63.00 -10.92
N VAL A 39 47.48 62.65 -11.47
CA VAL A 39 47.65 61.52 -12.41
C VAL A 39 47.27 60.20 -11.75
N LYS A 40 47.74 59.97 -10.52
CA LYS A 40 47.42 58.75 -9.74
C LYS A 40 45.93 58.62 -9.47
N ARG A 41 45.26 59.73 -9.10
CA ARG A 41 43.81 59.76 -8.88
C ARG A 41 43.04 59.49 -10.16
N ASN A 42 43.45 60.07 -11.29
CA ASN A 42 42.78 59.86 -12.57
C ASN A 42 42.93 58.41 -13.06
N ASP A 43 44.12 57.81 -12.93
CA ASP A 43 44.35 56.40 -13.28
C ASP A 43 43.57 55.44 -12.35
N LEU A 44 43.50 55.77 -11.06
CA LEU A 44 42.70 55.02 -10.08
C LEU A 44 41.19 55.09 -10.40
N LEU A 45 40.66 56.27 -10.73
CA LEU A 45 39.26 56.45 -11.10
C LEU A 45 38.92 55.77 -12.44
N THR A 46 39.81 55.87 -13.42
CA THR A 46 39.66 55.20 -14.72
C THR A 46 39.64 53.69 -14.53
N SER A 47 40.53 53.21 -13.66
CA SER A 47 40.57 51.80 -13.28
C SER A 47 39.27 51.39 -12.57
N CYS A 48 38.86 52.09 -11.51
CA CYS A 48 37.66 51.75 -10.76
C CYS A 48 36.40 51.73 -11.67
N THR A 49 36.24 52.73 -12.53
CA THR A 49 35.11 52.78 -13.48
C THR A 49 35.12 51.62 -14.48
N PHE A 50 36.29 51.25 -15.00
CA PHE A 50 36.43 50.08 -15.87
C PHE A 50 36.08 48.76 -15.16
N LEU A 51 36.53 48.59 -13.91
CA LEU A 51 36.21 47.40 -13.11
C LEU A 51 34.71 47.27 -12.86
N CYS A 52 34.05 48.36 -12.47
CA CYS A 52 32.61 48.38 -12.29
C CYS A 52 31.87 48.02 -13.60
N ALA A 53 32.29 48.60 -14.72
CA ALA A 53 31.69 48.31 -16.03
C ALA A 53 31.86 46.83 -16.41
N PHE A 54 33.05 46.27 -16.18
CA PHE A 54 33.35 44.86 -16.44
C PHE A 54 32.49 43.92 -15.58
N ILE A 55 32.39 44.17 -14.27
CA ILE A 55 31.58 43.36 -13.36
C ILE A 55 30.11 43.39 -13.78
N ILE A 56 29.56 44.57 -14.06
CA ILE A 56 28.15 44.72 -14.48
C ILE A 56 27.91 43.97 -15.80
N ALA A 57 28.79 44.14 -16.80
CA ALA A 57 28.68 43.45 -18.08
C ALA A 57 28.76 41.92 -17.92
N TYR A 58 29.67 41.43 -17.08
CA TYR A 58 29.81 40.00 -16.78
C TYR A 58 28.54 39.42 -16.15
N LEU A 59 27.98 40.11 -15.15
CA LEU A 59 26.74 39.68 -14.49
C LEU A 59 25.55 39.66 -15.47
N LEU A 60 25.49 40.63 -16.37
CA LEU A 60 24.46 40.70 -17.42
C LEU A 60 24.55 39.51 -18.38
N ILE A 61 25.74 39.22 -18.89
CA ILE A 61 26.00 38.09 -19.80
C ILE A 61 25.66 36.79 -19.09
N PHE A 62 26.12 36.61 -17.84
CA PHE A 62 25.82 35.42 -17.06
C PHE A 62 24.30 35.23 -16.88
N ALA A 63 23.59 36.27 -16.45
CA ALA A 63 22.14 36.20 -16.22
C ALA A 63 21.36 35.90 -17.51
N PHE A 64 21.77 36.48 -18.65
CA PHE A 64 21.17 36.18 -19.95
C PHE A 64 21.37 34.72 -20.36
N LEU A 65 22.61 34.22 -20.28
CA LEU A 65 22.93 32.83 -20.62
C LEU A 65 22.20 31.84 -19.69
N ASP A 66 22.18 32.13 -18.39
CA ASP A 66 21.55 31.28 -17.38
C ASP A 66 20.02 31.24 -17.51
N SER A 67 19.40 32.34 -17.94
CA SER A 67 17.93 32.45 -18.02
C SER A 67 17.33 32.02 -19.37
N TRP A 68 18.09 32.13 -20.46
CA TRP A 68 17.56 31.98 -21.83
C TRP A 68 18.26 30.90 -22.65
N VAL A 69 19.57 30.70 -22.49
CA VAL A 69 20.34 29.82 -23.39
C VAL A 69 20.39 28.39 -22.87
N ILE A 70 20.51 28.21 -21.55
CA ILE A 70 20.69 26.90 -20.94
C ILE A 70 19.39 26.47 -20.23
N PRO A 71 18.68 25.43 -20.73
CA PRO A 71 17.52 24.87 -20.04
C PRO A 71 17.93 24.33 -18.67
N GLY A 72 17.33 24.83 -17.58
CA GLY A 72 17.72 24.46 -16.21
C GLY A 72 18.96 25.22 -15.66
N GLY A 73 19.53 26.15 -16.44
CA GLY A 73 20.64 27.01 -16.05
C GLY A 73 22.01 26.30 -15.96
N PHE A 74 23.06 27.02 -15.61
CA PHE A 74 24.41 26.44 -15.53
C PHE A 74 24.50 25.32 -14.47
N PRO A 75 25.23 24.21 -14.71
CA PRO A 75 25.48 23.17 -13.70
C PRO A 75 26.36 23.70 -12.56
N LEU A 76 26.33 23.05 -11.40
CA LEU A 76 27.00 23.49 -10.17
C LEU A 76 28.50 23.79 -10.38
N ILE A 77 29.20 22.90 -11.10
CA ILE A 77 30.64 23.01 -11.38
C ILE A 77 30.93 24.23 -12.24
N ALA A 78 30.11 24.47 -13.28
CA ALA A 78 30.27 25.63 -14.14
C ALA A 78 30.05 26.94 -13.36
N ARG A 79 29.12 26.98 -12.40
CA ARG A 79 28.91 28.16 -11.54
C ARG A 79 30.15 28.45 -10.68
N TRP A 80 30.75 27.44 -10.06
CA TRP A 80 31.99 27.59 -9.29
C TRP A 80 33.15 28.10 -10.14
N LEU A 81 33.32 27.55 -11.35
CA LEU A 81 34.35 28.01 -12.28
C LEU A 81 34.13 29.46 -12.70
N LEU A 82 32.89 29.83 -13.08
CA LEU A 82 32.54 31.18 -13.49
C LEU A 82 32.66 32.19 -12.32
N ALA A 83 32.30 31.80 -11.10
CA ALA A 83 32.49 32.62 -9.91
C ALA A 83 33.99 32.80 -9.60
N ALA A 84 34.78 31.72 -9.69
CA ALA A 84 36.22 31.77 -9.48
C ALA A 84 36.93 32.65 -10.53
N ILE A 85 36.54 32.56 -11.80
CA ILE A 85 37.06 33.43 -12.88
C ILE A 85 36.78 34.91 -12.56
N LEU A 86 35.56 35.23 -12.11
CA LEU A 86 35.21 36.60 -11.73
C LEU A 86 36.05 37.08 -10.54
N VAL A 87 36.15 36.29 -9.47
CA VAL A 87 36.88 36.67 -8.25
C VAL A 87 38.38 36.76 -8.51
N VAL A 88 39.00 35.75 -9.11
CA VAL A 88 40.44 35.74 -9.42
C VAL A 88 40.78 36.81 -10.44
N GLY A 89 39.96 36.98 -11.48
CA GLY A 89 40.16 38.00 -12.51
C GLY A 89 40.09 39.41 -11.94
N THR A 90 39.07 39.72 -11.13
CA THR A 90 38.94 41.03 -10.48
C THR A 90 40.01 41.27 -9.42
N ALA A 91 40.39 40.26 -8.64
CA ALA A 91 41.48 40.34 -7.65
C ALA A 91 42.85 40.57 -8.32
N TRP A 92 43.17 39.83 -9.39
CA TRP A 92 44.40 40.01 -10.14
C TRP A 92 44.47 41.39 -10.78
N TRP A 93 43.36 41.85 -11.36
CA TRP A 93 43.27 43.14 -12.03
C TRP A 93 43.38 44.31 -11.04
N THR A 94 42.65 44.26 -9.92
CA THR A 94 42.76 45.26 -8.84
C THR A 94 44.16 45.29 -8.24
N PHE A 95 44.78 44.13 -8.01
CA PHE A 95 46.16 44.05 -7.54
C PHE A 95 47.13 44.72 -8.52
N LYS A 96 47.03 44.41 -9.82
CA LYS A 96 47.95 44.91 -10.86
C LYS A 96 47.75 46.39 -11.20
N ARG A 97 46.51 46.89 -11.23
CA ARG A 97 46.16 48.25 -11.68
C ARG A 97 45.93 49.25 -10.56
N ILE A 98 45.50 48.79 -9.39
CA ILE A 98 45.17 49.67 -8.27
C ILE A 98 46.22 49.53 -7.16
N ALA A 99 46.41 48.34 -6.60
CA ALA A 99 47.26 48.15 -5.43
C ALA A 99 48.76 48.35 -5.75
N PHE A 100 49.25 47.73 -6.82
CA PHE A 100 50.66 47.77 -7.20
C PHE A 100 51.13 49.19 -7.59
N PRO A 101 50.37 49.98 -8.38
CA PRO A 101 50.71 51.38 -8.64
C PRO A 101 50.44 52.30 -7.44
N ALA A 102 49.53 51.93 -6.53
CA ALA A 102 49.31 52.69 -5.30
C ALA A 102 50.52 52.67 -4.36
N ILE A 103 51.27 51.56 -4.34
CA ILE A 103 52.44 51.37 -3.47
C ILE A 103 53.70 52.04 -4.05
N ARG A 104 53.78 52.21 -5.38
CA ARG A 104 54.93 52.87 -6.03
C ARG A 104 54.74 54.38 -6.14
N SER A 105 55.79 55.14 -5.85
CA SER A 105 55.84 56.57 -6.15
C SER A 105 56.02 56.78 -7.65
N ILE A 106 55.31 57.77 -8.21
CA ILE A 106 55.49 58.17 -9.60
C ILE A 106 56.81 58.95 -9.68
N ASN A 107 57.64 58.65 -10.68
CA ASN A 107 58.91 59.34 -10.88
C ASN A 107 58.68 60.85 -11.07
N SER A 108 59.39 61.70 -10.32
CA SER A 108 59.32 63.18 -10.43
C SER A 108 59.59 63.66 -11.85
N VAL A 109 60.50 63.00 -12.56
CA VAL A 109 60.82 63.27 -13.98
C VAL A 109 59.61 63.03 -14.89
N PHE A 110 58.78 62.02 -14.60
CA PHE A 110 57.57 61.73 -15.37
C PHE A 110 56.48 62.81 -15.16
N ALA A 111 56.32 63.28 -13.92
CA ALA A 111 55.40 64.37 -13.62
C ALA A 111 55.84 65.69 -14.28
N ALA A 112 57.15 66.00 -14.24
CA ALA A 112 57.71 67.15 -14.94
C ALA A 112 57.47 67.08 -16.46
N ARG A 113 57.60 65.89 -17.06
CA ARG A 113 57.31 65.68 -18.49
C ARG A 113 55.83 65.89 -18.83
N ILE A 114 54.90 65.47 -17.97
CA ILE A 114 53.46 65.70 -18.19
C ILE A 114 53.13 67.19 -18.18
N ILE A 115 53.68 67.93 -17.21
CA ILE A 115 53.48 69.38 -17.10
C ILE A 115 54.03 70.10 -18.34
N GLU A 116 55.23 69.72 -18.82
CA GLU A 116 55.82 70.33 -20.02
C GLU A 116 55.16 69.91 -21.34
N THR A 117 54.58 68.71 -21.41
CA THR A 117 53.82 68.27 -22.60
C THR A 117 52.50 69.02 -22.70
N ALA A 118 51.90 69.38 -21.56
CA ALA A 118 50.68 70.18 -21.51
C ALA A 118 50.92 71.64 -21.87
N ASP A 119 52.09 72.20 -21.51
CA ASP A 119 52.50 73.55 -21.92
C ASP A 119 53.94 73.62 -22.49
N PRO A 120 54.07 73.70 -23.84
CA PRO A 120 55.36 73.87 -24.51
C PRO A 120 56.11 75.16 -24.15
N SER A 121 55.47 76.13 -23.46
CA SER A 121 56.09 77.41 -23.06
C SER A 121 57.25 77.24 -22.07
N LEU A 122 57.30 76.10 -21.36
CA LEU A 122 58.35 75.75 -20.39
C LEU A 122 59.71 75.41 -21.05
N LYS A 123 59.71 75.03 -22.34
CA LYS A 123 60.91 74.78 -23.18
C LYS A 123 61.95 73.86 -22.52
N GLY A 124 61.54 72.80 -21.84
CA GLY A 124 62.47 71.84 -21.23
C GLY A 124 63.11 72.29 -19.90
N ASN A 125 62.78 73.47 -19.39
CA ASN A 125 63.45 73.99 -18.18
C ASN A 125 63.02 73.27 -16.89
N LEU A 126 61.77 72.80 -16.80
CA LEU A 126 61.26 72.08 -15.63
C LEU A 126 61.73 70.62 -15.65
N LEU A 127 61.65 69.97 -16.81
CA LEU A 127 62.13 68.60 -16.99
C LEU A 127 63.64 68.49 -16.79
N ASN A 128 64.43 69.39 -17.39
CA ASN A 128 65.88 69.39 -17.20
C ASN A 128 66.28 69.69 -15.75
N LEU A 129 65.53 70.55 -15.05
CA LEU A 129 65.79 70.85 -13.63
C LEU A 129 65.57 69.62 -12.75
N VAL A 130 64.44 68.93 -12.94
CA VAL A 130 64.10 67.71 -12.17
C VAL A 130 64.97 66.52 -12.57
N ASP A 131 65.39 66.41 -13.83
CA ASP A 131 66.31 65.37 -14.32
C ASP A 131 67.73 65.56 -13.77
N LEU A 132 68.23 66.81 -13.73
CA LEU A 132 69.53 67.15 -13.14
C LEU A 132 69.56 66.86 -11.63
N GLU A 133 68.46 67.14 -10.93
CA GLU A 133 68.29 66.84 -9.51
C GLU A 133 68.20 65.33 -9.24
N ALA A 134 67.41 64.60 -10.04
CA ALA A 134 67.30 63.15 -9.94
C ALA A 134 68.62 62.43 -10.28
N ALA A 135 69.46 63.01 -11.15
CA ALA A 135 70.78 62.50 -11.51
C ALA A 135 71.91 62.90 -10.53
N GLY A 136 71.61 63.67 -9.47
CA GLY A 136 72.59 64.14 -8.48
C GLY A 136 73.60 65.14 -9.04
N ARG A 137 73.31 65.80 -10.16
CA ARG A 137 74.19 66.76 -10.85
C ARG A 137 73.66 68.17 -10.66
N SER A 138 73.90 68.77 -9.49
CA SER A 138 73.49 70.14 -9.21
C SER A 138 74.41 71.15 -9.91
N PRO A 139 73.91 72.01 -10.81
CA PRO A 139 74.69 73.12 -11.40
C PRO A 139 75.04 74.17 -10.32
N SER A 140 75.87 75.16 -10.68
CA SER A 140 76.29 76.20 -9.73
C SER A 140 75.09 76.91 -9.06
N PRO A 141 75.20 77.31 -7.77
CA PRO A 141 74.05 77.79 -6.99
C PRO A 141 73.28 78.97 -7.60
N ALA A 142 73.96 79.79 -8.40
CA ALA A 142 73.35 80.91 -9.11
C ALA A 142 72.53 80.48 -10.33
N VAL A 143 72.99 79.46 -11.08
CA VAL A 143 72.29 78.91 -12.23
C VAL A 143 71.05 78.13 -11.79
N GLN A 144 71.16 77.36 -10.71
CA GLN A 144 70.03 76.63 -10.12
C GLN A 144 68.92 77.58 -9.66
N LYS A 145 69.26 78.64 -8.90
CA LYS A 145 68.27 79.64 -8.46
C LYS A 145 67.62 80.39 -9.63
N ALA A 146 68.37 80.66 -10.71
CA ALA A 146 67.82 81.29 -11.90
C ALA A 146 66.85 80.36 -12.66
N MET A 147 67.17 79.06 -12.75
CA MET A 147 66.29 78.05 -13.35
C MET A 147 65.03 77.81 -12.51
N GLN A 148 65.16 77.69 -11.19
CA GLN A 148 64.03 77.57 -10.25
C GLN A 148 63.10 78.79 -10.33
N LYS A 149 63.64 80.02 -10.28
CA LYS A 149 62.81 81.23 -10.37
C LYS A 149 62.09 81.35 -11.71
N ARG A 150 62.75 80.95 -12.81
CA ARG A 150 62.15 80.97 -14.17
C ARG A 150 61.09 79.88 -14.35
N ALA A 151 61.31 78.69 -13.78
CA ALA A 151 60.34 77.61 -13.78
C ALA A 151 59.13 77.97 -12.90
N ALA A 152 59.33 78.49 -11.69
CA ALA A 152 58.25 78.86 -10.77
C ALA A 152 57.34 79.98 -11.29
N VAL A 153 57.89 81.03 -11.92
CA VAL A 153 57.09 82.11 -12.51
C VAL A 153 56.20 81.58 -13.63
N LYS A 154 56.74 80.75 -14.53
CA LYS A 154 55.95 80.15 -15.61
C LYS A 154 54.95 79.12 -15.11
N LEU A 155 55.32 78.34 -14.09
CA LEU A 155 54.45 77.34 -13.48
C LEU A 155 53.27 77.98 -12.73
N SER A 156 53.41 79.23 -12.28
CA SER A 156 52.32 79.99 -11.65
C SER A 156 51.23 80.46 -12.61
N GLU A 157 51.53 80.48 -13.91
CA GLU A 157 50.56 80.82 -14.97
C GLU A 157 49.82 79.56 -15.49
N VAL A 158 50.22 78.36 -15.06
CA VAL A 158 49.69 77.08 -15.55
C VAL A 158 48.82 76.41 -14.49
N ASN A 159 47.62 75.98 -14.89
CA ASN A 159 46.79 75.11 -14.06
C ASN A 159 47.25 73.65 -14.26
N PRO A 160 47.82 72.98 -13.23
CA PRO A 160 48.28 71.59 -13.33
C PRO A 160 47.15 70.57 -13.55
N GLU A 161 45.89 70.99 -13.40
CA GLU A 161 44.71 70.13 -13.56
C GLU A 161 44.36 69.89 -15.04
N ASP A 162 44.71 70.82 -15.94
CA ASP A 162 44.49 70.67 -17.39
C ASP A 162 45.56 69.78 -18.06
N ALA A 163 46.65 69.49 -17.36
CA ALA A 163 47.76 68.68 -17.85
C ALA A 163 47.47 67.16 -17.83
N VAL A 164 46.44 66.73 -17.10
CA VAL A 164 46.11 65.30 -16.93
C VAL A 164 45.07 64.88 -17.98
N ASP A 165 45.42 63.93 -18.85
CA ASP A 165 44.50 63.42 -19.89
C ASP A 165 43.32 62.64 -19.26
N GLY A 166 42.14 63.27 -19.23
CA GLY A 166 40.89 62.66 -18.75
C GLY A 166 40.16 61.81 -19.81
N ARG A 167 40.61 61.73 -21.07
CA ARG A 167 39.89 61.01 -22.14
C ARG A 167 39.63 59.53 -21.83
N PRO A 168 40.58 58.76 -21.25
CA PRO A 168 40.33 57.37 -20.88
C PRO A 168 39.22 57.24 -19.83
N LEU A 169 39.19 58.13 -18.85
CA LEU A 169 38.15 58.17 -17.81
C LEU A 169 36.77 58.46 -18.40
N ILE A 170 36.68 59.41 -19.34
CA ILE A 170 35.42 59.75 -20.01
C ILE A 170 34.92 58.56 -20.85
N ARG A 171 35.81 57.87 -21.57
CA ARG A 171 35.45 56.67 -22.35
C ARG A 171 35.01 55.51 -21.45
N SER A 172 35.70 55.25 -20.34
CA SER A 172 35.29 54.22 -19.38
C SER A 172 33.98 54.58 -18.67
N ALA A 173 33.74 55.87 -18.40
CA ALA A 173 32.48 56.36 -17.85
C ALA A 173 31.31 56.17 -18.82
N TYR A 174 31.48 56.46 -20.12
CA TYR A 174 30.45 56.13 -21.13
C TYR A 174 30.22 54.63 -21.25
N GLY A 175 31.27 53.82 -21.16
CA GLY A 175 31.16 52.35 -21.12
C GLY A 175 30.37 51.85 -19.91
N LEU A 176 30.63 52.42 -18.73
CA LEU A 176 29.89 52.14 -17.51
C LEU A 176 28.42 52.56 -17.63
N LEU A 177 28.16 53.75 -18.15
CA LEU A 177 26.80 54.25 -18.39
C LEU A 177 26.03 53.32 -19.34
N ALA A 178 26.65 52.88 -20.43
CA ALA A 178 26.06 51.94 -21.37
C ALA A 178 25.74 50.58 -20.70
N ALA A 179 26.68 50.04 -19.90
CA ALA A 179 26.48 48.79 -19.18
C ALA A 179 25.32 48.89 -18.15
N VAL A 180 25.26 49.97 -17.37
CA VAL A 180 24.17 50.24 -16.43
C VAL A 180 22.83 50.40 -17.16
N THR A 181 22.82 51.12 -18.28
CA THR A 181 21.60 51.33 -19.07
C THR A 181 21.06 50.01 -19.63
N LEU A 182 21.95 49.15 -20.16
CA LEU A 182 21.58 47.81 -20.61
C LEU A 182 21.06 46.94 -19.45
N PHE A 183 21.67 47.07 -18.27
CA PHE A 183 21.26 46.31 -17.08
C PHE A 183 19.84 46.71 -16.65
N CYS A 184 19.57 48.02 -16.58
CA CYS A 184 18.24 48.55 -16.27
C CYS A 184 17.20 48.17 -17.34
N ALA A 185 17.56 48.24 -18.63
CA ALA A 185 16.68 47.81 -19.71
C ALA A 185 16.32 46.33 -19.60
N TYR A 186 17.28 45.46 -19.26
CA TYR A 186 16.99 44.05 -19.03
C TYR A 186 16.01 43.86 -17.85
N ILE A 187 16.22 44.54 -16.72
CA ILE A 187 15.31 44.43 -15.56
C ILE A 187 13.88 44.82 -15.94
N ALA A 188 13.71 45.87 -16.74
CA ALA A 188 12.40 46.38 -17.12
C ALA A 188 11.70 45.53 -18.19
N LEU A 189 12.43 44.94 -19.14
CA LEU A 189 11.85 44.21 -20.27
C LEU A 189 11.82 42.68 -20.06
N SER A 190 12.66 42.12 -19.18
CA SER A 190 12.73 40.66 -18.98
C SER A 190 11.64 40.18 -18.02
N PRO A 191 10.85 39.15 -18.39
CA PRO A 191 9.88 38.52 -17.48
C PRO A 191 10.55 37.66 -16.39
N LYS A 192 11.86 37.38 -16.49
CA LYS A 192 12.65 36.61 -15.51
C LYS A 192 13.53 37.52 -14.65
N SER A 193 13.63 37.23 -13.35
CA SER A 193 14.39 38.03 -12.39
C SER A 193 15.91 37.80 -12.49
N ILE A 194 16.66 38.84 -12.85
CA ILE A 194 18.15 38.82 -12.92
C ILE A 194 18.76 38.47 -11.55
N PHE A 195 18.18 38.99 -10.47
CA PHE A 195 18.71 38.84 -9.12
C PHE A 195 18.88 37.38 -8.71
N SER A 196 17.96 36.50 -9.12
CA SER A 196 18.06 35.07 -8.82
C SER A 196 19.27 34.41 -9.49
N SER A 197 19.59 34.76 -10.74
CA SER A 197 20.81 34.29 -11.42
C SER A 197 22.08 34.88 -10.78
N VAL A 198 22.06 36.16 -10.39
CA VAL A 198 23.21 36.80 -9.71
C VAL A 198 23.48 36.17 -8.34
N GLU A 199 22.45 35.94 -7.54
CA GLU A 199 22.57 35.22 -6.26
C GLU A 199 23.13 33.82 -6.46
N ARG A 200 22.72 33.13 -7.54
CA ARG A 200 23.24 31.79 -7.88
C ARG A 200 24.71 31.77 -8.31
N LEU A 201 25.23 32.88 -8.80
CA LEU A 201 26.65 33.05 -9.13
C LEU A 201 27.47 33.44 -7.89
N LEU A 202 26.94 34.30 -7.02
CA LEU A 202 27.63 34.75 -5.81
C LEU A 202 27.61 33.70 -4.69
N LEU A 203 26.58 32.85 -4.66
CA LEU A 203 26.41 31.77 -3.70
C LEU A 203 26.19 30.43 -4.43
N PRO A 204 27.22 29.88 -5.10
CA PRO A 204 27.08 28.66 -5.91
C PRO A 204 26.64 27.44 -5.09
N GLY A 205 26.90 27.43 -3.78
CA GLY A 205 26.60 26.32 -2.88
C GLY A 205 25.14 26.24 -2.41
N LEU A 206 24.31 27.26 -2.62
CA LEU A 206 22.90 27.23 -2.22
C LEU A 206 22.03 26.66 -3.35
N PRO A 207 21.04 25.79 -3.05
CA PRO A 207 20.10 25.25 -4.02
C PRO A 207 19.02 26.29 -4.37
N ILE A 208 19.44 27.39 -4.99
CA ILE A 208 18.55 28.45 -5.45
C ILE A 208 17.90 27.98 -6.77
N PRO A 209 16.56 27.96 -6.89
CA PRO A 209 15.89 27.53 -8.12
C PRO A 209 16.14 28.51 -9.28
N VAL A 210 16.06 28.02 -10.51
CA VAL A 210 16.15 28.84 -11.73
C VAL A 210 14.99 29.84 -11.79
N ALA A 211 15.20 31.02 -12.36
CA ALA A 211 14.10 31.94 -12.66
C ALA A 211 13.13 31.32 -13.68
N THR A 212 11.96 30.90 -13.21
CA THR A 212 10.88 30.37 -14.04
C THR A 212 9.74 31.37 -14.16
N GLN A 213 9.03 31.36 -15.30
CA GLN A 213 7.83 32.17 -15.52
C GLN A 213 6.62 31.55 -14.80
N THR A 214 6.60 30.22 -14.67
CA THR A 214 5.61 29.46 -13.93
C THR A 214 6.14 29.14 -12.52
N ARG A 215 5.25 29.09 -11.51
CA ARG A 215 5.61 28.74 -10.14
C ARG A 215 4.65 27.69 -9.59
N ILE A 216 5.19 26.68 -8.91
CA ILE A 216 4.40 25.62 -8.25
C ILE A 216 4.60 25.75 -6.73
N PRO A 217 3.90 26.68 -6.05
CA PRO A 217 4.09 26.91 -4.62
C PRO A 217 3.65 25.73 -3.74
N ARG A 218 2.69 24.93 -4.19
CA ARG A 218 2.06 23.90 -3.36
C ARG A 218 1.66 22.70 -4.20
N VAL A 219 2.03 21.51 -3.73
CA VAL A 219 1.55 20.23 -4.24
C VAL A 219 1.02 19.43 -3.05
N GLN A 220 -0.19 18.91 -3.16
CA GLN A 220 -0.82 18.03 -2.18
C GLN A 220 -1.05 16.64 -2.79
N PRO A 221 -0.96 15.56 -2.01
CA PRO A 221 -0.66 15.53 -0.57
C PRO A 221 0.83 15.73 -0.24
N GLY A 222 1.72 15.65 -1.24
CA GLY A 222 3.16 15.66 -1.03
C GLY A 222 3.66 14.27 -0.67
N ASP A 223 4.45 14.15 0.40
CA ASP A 223 4.90 12.85 0.90
C ASP A 223 3.82 12.24 1.79
N LYS A 224 3.35 11.03 1.47
CA LYS A 224 2.22 10.41 2.19
C LYS A 224 2.28 8.89 2.11
N SER A 225 1.90 8.22 3.20
CA SER A 225 1.62 6.79 3.20
C SER A 225 0.14 6.54 2.94
N ILE A 226 -0.18 5.62 2.04
CA ILE A 226 -1.55 5.25 1.67
C ILE A 226 -1.72 3.72 1.71
N PRO A 227 -2.90 3.19 2.04
CA PRO A 227 -3.18 1.77 1.93
C PRO A 227 -3.08 1.27 0.48
N ALA A 228 -2.67 0.02 0.29
CA ALA A 228 -2.72 -0.64 -1.01
C ALA A 228 -4.15 -0.66 -1.58
N ARG A 229 -4.25 -0.64 -2.91
CA ARG A 229 -5.51 -0.58 -3.68
C ARG A 229 -6.31 0.72 -3.50
N SER A 230 -5.77 1.74 -2.85
CA SER A 230 -6.38 3.08 -2.83
C SER A 230 -6.09 3.86 -4.12
N THR A 231 -6.94 4.84 -4.43
CA THR A 231 -6.64 5.87 -5.45
C THR A 231 -6.03 7.09 -4.78
N LEU A 232 -5.22 7.84 -5.54
CA LEU A 232 -4.57 9.05 -5.04
C LEU A 232 -4.90 10.23 -5.93
N GLU A 233 -5.62 11.22 -5.39
CA GLU A 233 -5.75 12.53 -6.03
C GLU A 233 -4.54 13.40 -5.66
N VAL A 234 -3.80 13.85 -6.67
CA VAL A 234 -2.70 14.81 -6.54
C VAL A 234 -3.17 16.15 -7.08
N SER A 235 -3.00 17.20 -6.28
CA SER A 235 -3.31 18.57 -6.68
C SER A 235 -2.07 19.47 -6.63
N ALA A 236 -1.98 20.43 -7.56
CA ALA A 236 -0.89 21.39 -7.64
C ALA A 236 -1.44 22.78 -7.94
N ASP A 237 -1.04 23.75 -7.12
CA ASP A 237 -1.30 25.17 -7.36
C ASP A 237 -0.22 25.70 -8.31
N VAL A 238 -0.63 26.27 -9.45
CA VAL A 238 0.27 26.77 -10.50
C VAL A 238 0.02 28.26 -10.73
N LEU A 239 0.97 29.10 -10.29
CA LEU A 239 0.92 30.56 -10.38
C LEU A 239 1.89 31.11 -11.45
N GLY A 240 1.73 32.40 -11.79
CA GLY A 240 2.57 33.08 -12.78
C GLY A 240 2.03 32.91 -14.20
N ARG A 241 2.90 32.58 -15.15
CA ARG A 241 2.45 32.27 -16.52
C ARG A 241 1.74 30.91 -16.52
N THR A 242 0.50 30.93 -16.95
CA THR A 242 -0.32 29.74 -17.13
C THR A 242 0.27 28.85 -18.25
N PRO A 243 0.72 27.62 -17.94
CA PRO A 243 1.23 26.71 -18.96
C PRO A 243 0.09 26.09 -19.78
N GLU A 244 0.40 25.64 -21.00
CA GLU A 244 -0.56 24.91 -21.85
C GLU A 244 -0.91 23.54 -21.28
N LYS A 245 0.09 22.87 -20.69
CA LYS A 245 -0.05 21.53 -20.08
C LYS A 245 0.65 21.48 -18.74
N VAL A 246 0.02 20.79 -17.79
CA VAL A 246 0.60 20.42 -16.51
C VAL A 246 0.59 18.91 -16.44
N THR A 247 1.74 18.31 -16.19
CA THR A 247 1.91 16.86 -16.23
C THR A 247 2.50 16.37 -14.92
N LEU A 248 1.87 15.38 -14.33
CA LEU A 248 2.42 14.61 -13.23
C LEU A 248 3.21 13.46 -13.83
N LEU A 249 4.49 13.37 -13.47
CA LEU A 249 5.34 12.24 -13.81
C LEU A 249 5.56 11.39 -12.57
N PHE A 250 5.25 10.09 -12.66
CA PHE A 250 5.52 9.14 -11.57
C PHE A 250 6.43 8.00 -12.00
N THR A 251 7.11 7.40 -11.03
CA THR A 251 8.01 6.25 -11.23
C THR A 251 7.82 5.27 -10.08
N THR A 252 7.46 4.03 -10.39
CA THR A 252 7.22 2.97 -9.40
C THR A 252 8.55 2.35 -8.93
N ASP A 253 8.58 1.90 -7.66
CA ASP A 253 9.79 1.30 -7.08
C ASP A 253 10.16 -0.05 -7.73
N ASP A 254 9.20 -0.76 -8.30
CA ASP A 254 9.41 -1.99 -9.08
C ASP A 254 9.97 -1.74 -10.50
N GLY A 255 10.12 -0.47 -10.89
CA GLY A 255 10.66 -0.07 -12.20
C GLY A 255 9.76 -0.36 -13.39
N ARG A 256 8.53 -0.85 -13.20
CA ARG A 256 7.59 -1.11 -14.30
C ARG A 256 7.16 0.17 -15.00
N PHE A 257 6.98 1.24 -14.24
CA PHE A 257 6.62 2.56 -14.77
C PHE A 257 7.74 3.54 -14.46
N ILE A 258 8.35 4.12 -15.50
CA ILE A 258 9.44 5.10 -15.37
C ILE A 258 9.01 6.39 -16.06
N ASN A 259 8.96 7.48 -15.28
CA ASN A 259 8.49 8.81 -15.71
C ASN A 259 7.17 8.75 -16.50
N GLN A 260 6.21 7.94 -16.04
CA GLN A 260 4.93 7.81 -16.71
C GLN A 260 4.14 9.13 -16.61
N PRO A 261 3.71 9.72 -17.75
CA PRO A 261 3.01 11.00 -17.75
C PRO A 261 1.52 10.83 -17.48
N VAL A 262 1.00 11.67 -16.59
CA VAL A 262 -0.42 11.84 -16.29
C VAL A 262 -0.78 13.30 -16.44
N GLU A 263 -1.67 13.62 -17.38
CA GLU A 263 -2.11 15.00 -17.61
C GLU A 263 -2.99 15.48 -16.46
N MET A 264 -2.60 16.59 -15.84
CA MET A 264 -3.38 17.23 -14.79
C MET A 264 -4.38 18.20 -15.41
N ARG A 265 -5.62 18.18 -14.92
CA ARG A 265 -6.72 19.04 -15.41
C ARG A 265 -7.07 20.08 -14.37
N ARG A 266 -7.54 21.26 -14.80
CA ARG A 266 -8.08 22.24 -13.85
C ARG A 266 -9.45 21.80 -13.37
N ARG A 267 -9.67 21.91 -12.06
CA ARG A 267 -10.99 21.69 -11.45
C ARG A 267 -11.97 22.80 -11.83
N GLU A 268 -11.49 24.04 -11.85
CA GLU A 268 -12.28 25.21 -12.24
C GLU A 268 -11.41 26.19 -13.06
N PRO A 269 -11.95 26.88 -14.08
CA PRO A 269 -11.17 27.80 -14.92
C PRO A 269 -10.56 28.98 -14.14
N ALA A 270 -11.25 29.41 -13.07
CA ALA A 270 -10.89 30.58 -12.27
C ALA A 270 -9.86 30.27 -11.16
N VAL A 271 -9.65 28.99 -10.83
CA VAL A 271 -8.73 28.58 -9.76
C VAL A 271 -7.46 28.02 -10.39
N PRO A 272 -6.26 28.48 -9.99
CA PRO A 272 -4.98 27.99 -10.50
C PRO A 272 -4.62 26.59 -9.96
N ASN A 273 -5.61 25.74 -9.66
CA ASN A 273 -5.42 24.41 -9.09
C ASN A 273 -5.65 23.34 -10.16
N TYR A 274 -4.64 22.51 -10.36
CA TYR A 274 -4.66 21.38 -11.28
C TYR A 274 -4.70 20.08 -10.48
N THR A 275 -5.49 19.11 -10.93
CA THR A 275 -5.64 17.81 -10.28
C THR A 275 -5.40 16.67 -11.25
N ALA A 276 -4.85 15.57 -10.75
CA ALA A 276 -4.76 14.30 -11.45
C ALA A 276 -5.07 13.18 -10.46
N GLU A 277 -5.81 12.18 -10.92
CA GLU A 277 -6.11 10.99 -10.13
C GLU A 277 -5.25 9.82 -10.59
N LEU A 278 -4.56 9.19 -9.65
CA LEU A 278 -3.79 7.97 -9.86
C LEU A 278 -4.61 6.79 -9.35
N VAL A 279 -5.19 6.03 -10.28
CA VAL A 279 -6.08 4.88 -10.00
C VAL A 279 -5.37 3.53 -10.04
N GLY A 280 -4.05 3.52 -10.26
CA GLY A 280 -3.26 2.30 -10.42
C GLY A 280 -3.52 1.55 -11.72
N GLU A 281 -2.88 0.39 -11.87
CA GLU A 281 -2.96 -0.43 -13.08
C GLU A 281 -4.36 -1.01 -13.25
N ASN A 282 -4.97 -0.82 -14.43
CA ASN A 282 -6.32 -1.28 -14.76
C ASN A 282 -7.42 -0.83 -13.77
N GLY A 283 -7.21 0.31 -13.07
CA GLY A 283 -8.16 0.83 -12.09
C GLY A 283 -8.27 0.00 -10.80
N ARG A 284 -7.32 -0.89 -10.52
CA ARG A 284 -7.32 -1.75 -9.32
C ARG A 284 -6.70 -1.08 -8.08
N GLY A 285 -6.42 0.22 -8.15
CA GLY A 285 -5.75 0.99 -7.11
C GLY A 285 -4.23 0.80 -7.08
N LEU A 286 -3.58 1.59 -6.24
CA LEU A 286 -2.12 1.67 -6.15
C LEU A 286 -1.57 0.51 -5.31
N LEU A 287 -0.70 -0.31 -5.90
CA LEU A 287 -0.13 -1.51 -5.25
C LEU A 287 1.34 -1.37 -4.87
N GLN A 288 2.06 -0.47 -5.53
CA GLN A 288 3.50 -0.27 -5.37
C GLN A 288 3.77 1.14 -4.90
N SER A 289 4.76 1.29 -4.01
CA SER A 289 5.31 2.60 -3.66
C SER A 289 5.92 3.26 -4.89
N PHE A 290 5.84 4.59 -4.96
CA PHE A 290 6.31 5.35 -6.12
C PHE A 290 6.77 6.74 -5.73
N LYS A 291 7.56 7.35 -6.62
CA LYS A 291 7.94 8.77 -6.55
C LYS A 291 7.21 9.53 -7.63
N TYR A 292 6.82 10.77 -7.35
CA TYR A 292 6.18 11.63 -8.35
C TYR A 292 6.68 13.07 -8.29
N ARG A 293 6.55 13.78 -9.40
CA ARG A 293 6.78 15.23 -9.50
C ARG A 293 5.80 15.83 -10.50
N VAL A 294 5.57 17.13 -10.39
CA VAL A 294 4.72 17.90 -11.29
C VAL A 294 5.59 18.79 -12.16
N GLU A 295 5.37 18.74 -13.47
CA GLU A 295 6.01 19.58 -14.48
C GLU A 295 4.96 20.50 -15.10
N ALA A 296 5.21 21.80 -15.08
CA ALA A 296 4.29 22.85 -15.50
C ALA A 296 5.06 23.89 -16.34
N GLY A 297 5.14 23.68 -17.65
CA GLY A 297 5.91 24.55 -18.55
C GLY A 297 7.40 24.54 -18.22
N ASP A 298 7.93 25.67 -17.72
CA ASP A 298 9.34 25.81 -17.31
C ASP A 298 9.59 25.50 -15.82
N ALA A 299 8.55 25.16 -15.06
CA ALA A 299 8.63 24.86 -13.63
C ALA A 299 8.53 23.35 -13.35
N VAL A 300 9.38 22.87 -12.44
CA VAL A 300 9.36 21.49 -11.94
C VAL A 300 9.26 21.53 -10.42
N SER A 301 8.35 20.75 -9.84
CA SER A 301 8.20 20.64 -8.40
C SER A 301 9.37 19.85 -7.79
N ARG A 302 9.47 19.85 -6.45
CA ARG A 302 10.26 18.81 -5.77
C ARG A 302 9.70 17.42 -6.10
N THR A 303 10.53 16.40 -5.93
CA THR A 303 10.07 15.01 -6.00
C THR A 303 9.45 14.63 -4.66
N TYR A 304 8.30 13.99 -4.71
CA TYR A 304 7.56 13.50 -3.55
C TYR A 304 7.50 11.97 -3.57
N ARG A 305 7.36 11.34 -2.41
CA ARG A 305 7.28 9.89 -2.25
C ARG A 305 5.93 9.48 -1.67
N ILE A 306 5.30 8.51 -2.34
CA ILE A 306 4.11 7.82 -1.85
C ILE A 306 4.53 6.42 -1.43
N GLU A 307 4.28 6.12 -0.16
CA GLU A 307 4.49 4.78 0.38
C GLU A 307 3.17 4.03 0.40
N VAL A 308 3.13 2.88 -0.27
CA VAL A 308 1.93 2.03 -0.31
C VAL A 308 2.09 0.94 0.74
N THR A 309 1.32 1.04 1.82
CA THR A 309 1.31 0.06 2.92
C THR A 309 0.26 -1.00 2.64
N GLN A 310 0.66 -2.27 2.61
CA GLN A 310 -0.29 -3.38 2.52
C GLN A 310 -0.87 -3.68 3.91
N PRO A 311 -2.19 -3.92 4.03
CA PRO A 311 -2.76 -4.39 5.29
C PRO A 311 -2.18 -5.77 5.68
N PRO A 312 -2.13 -6.10 6.98
CA PRO A 312 -1.71 -7.41 7.45
C PRO A 312 -2.75 -8.46 7.07
N SER A 313 -2.48 -9.22 6.01
CA SER A 313 -3.34 -10.30 5.52
C SER A 313 -2.72 -11.66 5.82
N ALA A 314 -3.56 -12.66 6.11
CA ALA A 314 -3.16 -14.04 6.32
C ALA A 314 -3.65 -14.93 5.17
N LYS A 315 -2.79 -15.84 4.73
CA LYS A 315 -3.11 -16.88 3.76
C LYS A 315 -2.92 -18.25 4.39
N ILE A 316 -3.97 -19.06 4.40
CA ILE A 316 -3.91 -20.45 4.87
C ILE A 316 -3.00 -21.26 3.94
N ARG A 317 -2.20 -22.14 4.54
CA ARG A 317 -1.26 -23.03 3.85
C ARG A 317 -1.71 -24.47 3.89
N GLU A 318 -2.16 -24.91 5.06
CA GLU A 318 -2.66 -26.26 5.26
C GLU A 318 -3.70 -26.26 6.37
N VAL A 319 -4.79 -26.97 6.12
CA VAL A 319 -5.77 -27.40 7.10
C VAL A 319 -5.71 -28.91 7.14
N ALA A 320 -5.41 -29.45 8.32
CA ALA A 320 -5.43 -30.87 8.62
C ALA A 320 -6.60 -31.18 9.54
N ILE A 321 -7.48 -32.09 9.12
CA ILE A 321 -8.67 -32.52 9.85
C ILE A 321 -8.49 -33.98 10.22
N SER A 322 -8.43 -34.26 11.52
CA SER A 322 -8.42 -35.61 12.08
C SER A 322 -9.80 -35.92 12.66
N PRO A 323 -10.60 -36.79 12.02
CA PRO A 323 -11.89 -37.21 12.54
C PRO A 323 -11.77 -37.94 13.90
N PRO A 324 -12.86 -38.03 14.69
CA PRO A 324 -12.87 -38.82 15.91
C PRO A 324 -12.53 -40.31 15.65
N PRO A 325 -11.86 -41.02 16.58
CA PRO A 325 -11.40 -42.39 16.35
C PRO A 325 -12.50 -43.40 15.98
N TYR A 326 -13.73 -43.21 16.47
CA TYR A 326 -14.84 -44.14 16.20
C TYR A 326 -15.24 -44.17 14.73
N THR A 327 -15.02 -43.07 14.00
CA THR A 327 -15.34 -42.95 12.57
C THR A 327 -14.46 -43.85 11.71
N ARG A 328 -13.26 -44.23 12.19
CA ARG A 328 -12.21 -44.95 11.45
C ARG A 328 -11.79 -44.28 10.13
N LEU A 329 -12.11 -43.00 9.96
CA LEU A 329 -11.71 -42.23 8.79
C LEU A 329 -10.25 -41.75 8.92
N PRO A 330 -9.48 -41.72 7.83
CA PRO A 330 -8.13 -41.18 7.84
C PRO A 330 -8.15 -39.65 8.02
N GLU A 331 -7.04 -39.11 8.50
CA GLU A 331 -6.79 -37.67 8.51
C GLU A 331 -6.79 -37.13 7.06
N THR A 332 -7.44 -35.98 6.86
CA THR A 332 -7.48 -35.29 5.57
C THR A 332 -6.71 -33.98 5.65
N LYS A 333 -5.91 -33.67 4.62
CA LYS A 333 -5.16 -32.42 4.52
C LYS A 333 -5.56 -31.68 3.26
N SER A 334 -5.76 -30.36 3.38
CA SER A 334 -6.12 -29.49 2.27
C SER A 334 -5.32 -28.19 2.33
N ALA A 335 -4.97 -27.64 1.17
CA ALA A 335 -4.42 -26.30 1.06
C ALA A 335 -5.52 -25.22 0.96
N SER A 336 -6.79 -25.62 0.82
CA SER A 336 -7.93 -24.70 0.97
C SER A 336 -8.11 -24.34 2.44
N GLY A 337 -8.65 -23.14 2.69
CA GLY A 337 -9.13 -22.78 4.02
C GLY A 337 -10.52 -23.32 4.33
N ASP A 338 -11.23 -23.91 3.38
CA ASP A 338 -12.55 -24.48 3.66
C ASP A 338 -12.46 -25.69 4.57
N ILE A 339 -13.34 -25.75 5.56
CA ILE A 339 -13.40 -26.83 6.55
C ILE A 339 -14.73 -27.57 6.38
N ASP A 340 -14.67 -28.87 6.12
CA ASP A 340 -15.81 -29.77 6.14
C ASP A 340 -15.44 -31.01 6.97
N GLY A 341 -16.06 -31.15 8.13
CA GLY A 341 -15.67 -32.19 9.09
C GLY A 341 -16.78 -32.55 10.07
N TRP A 342 -16.63 -33.74 10.66
CA TRP A 342 -17.55 -34.22 11.70
C TRP A 342 -17.34 -33.48 13.01
N THR A 343 -18.40 -33.38 13.79
CA THR A 343 -18.34 -32.89 15.18
C THR A 343 -17.27 -33.68 15.95
N ASP A 344 -16.56 -33.00 16.85
CA ASP A 344 -15.40 -33.47 17.61
C ASP A 344 -14.11 -33.78 16.81
N SER A 345 -14.11 -33.56 15.48
CA SER A 345 -12.87 -33.63 14.68
C SER A 345 -11.86 -32.60 15.17
N ARG A 346 -10.59 -32.99 15.25
CA ARG A 346 -9.49 -32.07 15.56
C ARG A 346 -9.03 -31.40 14.27
N VAL A 347 -9.01 -30.07 14.27
CA VAL A 347 -8.48 -29.27 13.16
C VAL A 347 -7.15 -28.67 13.58
N SER A 348 -6.14 -28.83 12.73
CA SER A 348 -4.86 -28.11 12.82
C SER A 348 -4.71 -27.25 11.58
N LEU A 349 -4.57 -25.94 11.78
CA LEU A 349 -4.50 -24.94 10.71
C LEU A 349 -3.15 -24.24 10.77
N THR A 350 -2.50 -24.14 9.62
CA THR A 350 -1.30 -23.33 9.43
C THR A 350 -1.52 -22.26 8.38
N ALA A 351 -1.04 -21.05 8.64
CA ALA A 351 -1.14 -19.90 7.74
C ALA A 351 0.13 -19.06 7.76
N THR A 352 0.28 -18.20 6.75
CA THR A 352 1.38 -17.23 6.66
C THR A 352 0.84 -15.84 6.41
N THR A 353 1.45 -14.82 7.01
CA THR A 353 1.10 -13.41 6.79
C THR A 353 2.03 -12.76 5.77
N ASN A 354 1.56 -11.71 5.09
CA ASN A 354 2.37 -10.91 4.16
C ASN A 354 3.38 -9.98 4.87
N ILE A 355 3.09 -9.59 6.12
CA ILE A 355 3.94 -8.75 6.97
C ILE A 355 4.03 -9.31 8.40
N PRO A 356 5.04 -8.94 9.20
CA PRO A 356 5.13 -9.35 10.59
C PRO A 356 3.93 -8.89 11.43
N VAL A 357 3.33 -9.79 12.21
CA VAL A 357 2.17 -9.52 13.07
C VAL A 357 2.51 -9.78 14.53
N LYS A 358 1.85 -9.04 15.43
CA LYS A 358 1.95 -9.20 16.89
C LYS A 358 1.01 -10.29 17.39
N SER A 359 -0.17 -10.39 16.81
CA SER A 359 -1.20 -11.37 17.18
C SER A 359 -2.10 -11.67 16.00
N ALA A 360 -2.66 -12.89 15.98
CA ALA A 360 -3.71 -13.28 15.04
C ALA A 360 -4.79 -14.10 15.77
N THR A 361 -6.02 -13.99 15.29
CA THR A 361 -7.19 -14.65 15.89
C THR A 361 -8.06 -15.23 14.78
N LEU A 362 -8.47 -16.49 14.91
CA LEU A 362 -9.55 -17.06 14.12
C LEU A 362 -10.88 -16.55 14.64
N ILE A 363 -11.70 -15.98 13.77
CA ILE A 363 -13.01 -15.45 14.10
C ILE A 363 -14.06 -16.24 13.33
N PHE A 364 -15.04 -16.80 14.03
CA PHE A 364 -16.13 -17.59 13.46
C PHE A 364 -17.41 -16.77 13.40
N THR A 365 -18.12 -16.83 12.28
CA THR A 365 -19.34 -16.06 12.01
C THR A 365 -20.45 -16.96 11.44
N GLU A 366 -21.71 -16.53 11.57
CA GLU A 366 -22.85 -17.26 10.98
C GLU A 366 -22.82 -17.17 9.45
N LYS A 367 -22.43 -16.01 8.90
CA LYS A 367 -22.27 -15.74 7.47
C LYS A 367 -21.06 -14.85 7.22
N GLU A 368 -20.62 -14.80 5.96
CA GLU A 368 -19.47 -13.98 5.52
C GLU A 368 -19.67 -12.47 5.83
N THR A 369 -20.89 -11.95 5.69
CA THR A 369 -21.19 -10.53 5.88
C THR A 369 -21.45 -10.10 7.32
N ASP A 370 -21.31 -11.01 8.29
CA ASP A 370 -21.62 -10.71 9.68
C ASP A 370 -20.39 -10.18 10.43
N ASP A 371 -20.52 -8.98 11.00
CA ASP A 371 -19.48 -8.39 11.86
C ASP A 371 -19.42 -9.02 13.26
N ARG A 372 -20.39 -9.86 13.62
CA ARG A 372 -20.51 -10.44 14.96
C ARG A 372 -19.78 -11.78 15.04
N ALA A 373 -18.67 -11.80 15.77
CA ALA A 373 -18.00 -13.03 16.17
C ALA A 373 -18.90 -13.91 17.05
N LEU A 374 -19.08 -15.17 16.67
CA LEU A 374 -19.74 -16.21 17.46
C LEU A 374 -18.75 -16.89 18.42
N GLU A 375 -17.54 -17.16 17.92
CA GLU A 375 -16.44 -17.76 18.64
C GLU A 375 -15.12 -17.18 18.14
N THR A 376 -14.10 -17.14 19.00
CA THR A 376 -12.76 -16.68 18.62
C THR A 376 -11.70 -17.60 19.19
N ILE A 377 -10.70 -17.94 18.39
CA ILE A 377 -9.58 -18.79 18.81
C ILE A 377 -8.27 -18.04 18.56
N PRO A 378 -7.46 -17.76 19.60
CA PRO A 378 -6.16 -17.12 19.41
C PRO A 378 -5.22 -18.06 18.65
N MET A 379 -4.49 -17.52 17.68
CA MET A 379 -3.47 -18.25 16.95
C MET A 379 -2.09 -18.04 17.58
N THR A 380 -1.24 -19.05 17.49
CA THR A 380 0.18 -18.93 17.85
C THR A 380 0.92 -18.28 16.69
N VAL A 381 1.67 -17.22 16.98
CA VAL A 381 2.53 -16.53 16.01
C VAL A 381 3.98 -16.98 16.22
N SER A 382 4.61 -17.52 15.19
CA SER A 382 6.03 -17.90 15.16
C SER A 382 6.76 -17.15 14.04
N ASP A 383 8.02 -16.79 14.27
CA ASP A 383 8.85 -16.01 13.33
C ASP A 383 8.19 -14.70 12.83
N GLY A 384 7.23 -14.16 13.59
CA GLY A 384 6.42 -12.98 13.25
C GLY A 384 5.45 -13.15 12.07
N THR A 385 5.57 -14.22 11.27
CA THR A 385 4.84 -14.37 10.01
C THR A 385 4.15 -15.71 9.81
N LYS A 386 4.44 -16.71 10.64
CA LYS A 386 3.80 -18.02 10.60
C LYS A 386 2.74 -18.10 11.70
N LEU A 387 1.55 -18.56 11.33
CA LEU A 387 0.41 -18.71 12.22
C LEU A 387 0.05 -20.19 12.34
N SER A 388 -0.27 -20.63 13.55
CA SER A 388 -0.81 -21.97 13.79
C SER A 388 -1.92 -21.96 14.83
N ALA A 389 -2.95 -22.76 14.62
CA ALA A 389 -4.02 -22.97 15.59
C ALA A 389 -4.50 -24.41 15.56
N GLU A 390 -4.88 -24.93 16.73
CA GLU A 390 -5.50 -26.24 16.86
C GLU A 390 -6.76 -26.14 17.71
N TRP A 391 -7.84 -26.75 17.24
CA TRP A 391 -9.11 -26.79 17.96
C TRP A 391 -9.92 -28.03 17.61
N LYS A 392 -11.08 -28.18 18.25
CA LYS A 392 -12.06 -29.21 17.91
C LYS A 392 -13.29 -28.57 17.29
N LEU A 393 -13.85 -29.19 16.26
CA LEU A 393 -15.16 -28.80 15.74
C LEU A 393 -16.22 -29.10 16.79
N ALA A 394 -16.81 -28.07 17.36
CA ALA A 394 -17.84 -28.21 18.38
C ALA A 394 -19.10 -27.47 17.95
N LEU A 395 -20.25 -28.03 18.31
CA LEU A 395 -21.52 -27.35 18.16
C LEU A 395 -21.67 -26.31 19.28
N PRO A 396 -22.17 -25.09 18.98
CA PRO A 396 -22.44 -24.12 20.00
C PRO A 396 -23.53 -24.63 20.96
N LYS A 397 -23.35 -24.42 22.27
CA LYS A 397 -24.34 -24.82 23.30
C LYS A 397 -25.68 -24.11 23.13
N SER A 398 -25.64 -22.89 22.59
CA SER A 398 -26.81 -22.08 22.26
C SER A 398 -26.43 -21.06 21.18
N GLY A 399 -27.41 -20.66 20.37
CA GLY A 399 -27.21 -19.70 19.28
C GLY A 399 -27.01 -20.36 17.90
N PRO A 400 -26.70 -19.55 16.88
CA PRO A 400 -26.53 -20.03 15.51
C PRO A 400 -25.23 -20.84 15.34
N LEU A 401 -25.24 -21.78 14.40
CA LEU A 401 -24.02 -22.50 14.00
C LEU A 401 -23.11 -21.59 13.17
N PRO A 402 -21.79 -21.59 13.42
CA PRO A 402 -20.86 -20.91 12.55
C PRO A 402 -20.81 -21.60 11.19
N ARG A 403 -20.88 -20.83 10.10
CA ARG A 403 -20.74 -21.34 8.72
C ARG A 403 -19.61 -20.68 7.95
N SER A 404 -19.00 -19.65 8.52
CA SER A 404 -17.84 -18.97 7.95
C SER A 404 -16.84 -18.66 9.05
N TYR A 405 -15.57 -18.53 8.67
CA TYR A 405 -14.53 -18.03 9.55
C TYR A 405 -13.45 -17.29 8.76
N TYR A 406 -12.69 -16.45 9.45
CA TYR A 406 -11.56 -15.73 8.87
C TYR A 406 -10.44 -15.55 9.89
N ILE A 407 -9.26 -15.15 9.41
CA ILE A 407 -8.09 -14.85 10.26
C ILE A 407 -7.94 -13.34 10.37
N GLN A 408 -8.15 -12.79 11.56
CA GLN A 408 -7.87 -11.39 11.85
C GLN A 408 -6.45 -11.23 12.36
N CYS A 409 -5.64 -10.44 11.67
CA CYS A 409 -4.27 -10.14 12.06
C CYS A 409 -4.13 -8.73 12.64
N TYR A 410 -3.21 -8.56 13.59
CA TYR A 410 -2.85 -7.27 14.17
C TYR A 410 -1.34 -7.08 14.17
N THR A 411 -0.87 -5.97 13.60
CA THR A 411 0.55 -5.56 13.63
C THR A 411 0.93 -4.96 14.99
N ALA A 412 2.24 -4.72 15.20
CA ALA A 412 2.74 -4.06 16.41
C ALA A 412 2.14 -2.65 16.62
N ASP A 413 1.88 -1.94 15.51
CA ASP A 413 1.29 -0.59 15.49
C ASP A 413 -0.25 -0.60 15.56
N GLY A 414 -0.86 -1.77 15.75
CA GLY A 414 -2.30 -1.93 15.90
C GLY A 414 -3.09 -1.93 14.58
N GLN A 415 -2.44 -1.93 13.42
CA GLN A 415 -3.15 -2.08 12.14
C GLN A 415 -3.69 -3.49 11.95
N SER A 416 -4.82 -3.59 11.25
CA SER A 416 -5.52 -4.84 10.93
C SER A 416 -6.03 -4.83 9.49
N ASP A 417 -6.36 -6.01 8.94
CA ASP A 417 -7.03 -6.10 7.65
C ASP A 417 -8.49 -5.62 7.78
N PRO A 418 -8.94 -4.60 7.03
CA PRO A 418 -10.34 -4.17 7.02
C PRO A 418 -11.26 -5.13 6.26
N GLU A 419 -10.72 -5.94 5.35
CA GLU A 419 -11.49 -6.87 4.51
C GLU A 419 -10.79 -8.25 4.47
N PRO A 420 -10.79 -8.98 5.61
CA PRO A 420 -10.12 -10.29 5.68
C PRO A 420 -10.78 -11.31 4.75
N LEU A 421 -10.01 -12.29 4.30
CA LEU A 421 -10.52 -13.39 3.48
C LEU A 421 -11.32 -14.38 4.34
N HIS A 422 -12.58 -14.59 3.98
CA HIS A 422 -13.47 -15.55 4.61
C HIS A 422 -13.37 -16.94 3.97
N TYR A 423 -13.54 -17.97 4.79
CA TYR A 423 -13.57 -19.37 4.40
C TYR A 423 -14.86 -20.03 4.89
N SER A 424 -15.27 -21.10 4.22
CA SER A 424 -16.47 -21.84 4.61
C SER A 424 -16.19 -22.84 5.74
N LEU A 425 -17.19 -23.05 6.59
CA LEU A 425 -17.16 -24.02 7.68
C LEU A 425 -18.44 -24.86 7.65
N ASN A 426 -18.29 -26.16 7.45
CA ASN A 426 -19.35 -27.14 7.52
C ASN A 426 -19.05 -28.16 8.63
N ILE A 427 -19.91 -28.21 9.65
CA ILE A 427 -19.81 -29.15 10.76
C ILE A 427 -20.92 -30.19 10.60
N ARG A 428 -20.53 -31.43 10.33
CA ARG A 428 -21.46 -32.57 10.20
C ARG A 428 -21.76 -33.16 11.56
N ILE A 429 -23.02 -33.49 11.79
CA ILE A 429 -23.50 -34.10 13.04
C ILE A 429 -23.76 -35.57 12.75
N ASP A 430 -23.22 -36.44 13.60
CA ASP A 430 -23.47 -37.88 13.57
C ASP A 430 -24.93 -38.15 13.94
N ALA A 431 -25.67 -38.81 13.05
CA ALA A 431 -27.09 -39.09 13.25
C ALA A 431 -27.28 -40.30 14.16
N PRO A 432 -28.33 -40.34 15.00
CA PRO A 432 -28.63 -41.50 15.80
C PRO A 432 -28.97 -42.71 14.92
N PRO A 433 -28.65 -43.94 15.36
CA PRO A 433 -28.94 -45.14 14.61
C PRO A 433 -30.45 -45.36 14.49
N GLU A 434 -30.86 -46.05 13.44
CA GLU A 434 -32.23 -46.45 13.18
C GLU A 434 -32.44 -47.91 13.59
N VAL A 435 -33.55 -48.21 14.26
CA VAL A 435 -33.92 -49.58 14.61
C VAL A 435 -35.42 -49.80 14.49
N THR A 436 -35.78 -50.89 13.81
CA THR A 436 -37.16 -51.30 13.57
C THR A 436 -37.35 -52.71 14.08
N LEU A 437 -38.38 -52.90 14.92
CA LEU A 437 -38.87 -54.21 15.31
C LEU A 437 -39.90 -54.65 14.25
N ILE A 438 -39.50 -55.61 13.41
CA ILE A 438 -40.29 -56.11 12.28
C ILE A 438 -41.35 -57.10 12.79
N PHE A 439 -40.95 -58.02 13.66
CA PHE A 439 -41.84 -58.97 14.30
C PHE A 439 -41.52 -59.04 15.80
N PRO A 440 -42.52 -59.04 16.70
CA PRO A 440 -43.94 -58.80 16.43
C PRO A 440 -44.20 -57.37 15.92
N SER A 441 -45.23 -57.20 15.11
CA SER A 441 -45.60 -55.90 14.52
C SER A 441 -46.61 -55.10 15.36
N GLY A 442 -47.04 -55.63 16.51
CA GLY A 442 -48.05 -55.02 17.37
C GLY A 442 -48.09 -55.63 18.76
N ASP A 443 -48.98 -55.10 19.60
CA ASP A 443 -49.18 -55.55 20.97
C ASP A 443 -49.52 -57.05 21.05
N LEU A 444 -49.04 -57.71 22.10
CA LEU A 444 -49.15 -59.15 22.29
C LEU A 444 -49.83 -59.51 23.61
N GLU A 445 -50.60 -60.60 23.59
CA GLU A 445 -50.96 -61.34 24.80
C GLU A 445 -50.30 -62.72 24.73
N ARG A 446 -49.52 -63.10 25.75
CA ARG A 446 -48.77 -64.37 25.77
C ARG A 446 -48.78 -65.02 27.16
N PRO A 447 -48.83 -66.36 27.24
CA PRO A 447 -48.75 -67.06 28.53
C PRO A 447 -47.39 -66.85 29.19
N ALA A 448 -47.34 -66.90 30.52
CA ALA A 448 -46.11 -66.67 31.30
C ALA A 448 -44.91 -67.55 30.91
N ASN A 449 -45.16 -68.73 30.33
CA ASN A 449 -44.14 -69.67 29.84
C ASN A 449 -43.83 -69.54 28.34
N ALA A 450 -44.26 -68.47 27.67
CA ALA A 450 -44.04 -68.29 26.24
C ALA A 450 -42.59 -67.93 25.88
N VAL A 451 -42.23 -68.27 24.65
CA VAL A 451 -41.03 -67.78 23.95
C VAL A 451 -41.49 -66.93 22.78
N ILE A 452 -41.14 -65.65 22.78
CA ILE A 452 -41.52 -64.69 21.74
C ILE A 452 -40.37 -64.58 20.73
N PRO A 453 -40.55 -64.98 19.47
CA PRO A 453 -39.58 -64.69 18.44
C PRO A 453 -39.65 -63.20 18.10
N LEU A 454 -38.49 -62.55 18.05
CA LEU A 454 -38.28 -61.17 17.66
C LEU A 454 -37.51 -61.14 16.35
N GLN A 455 -37.88 -60.27 15.43
CA GLN A 455 -37.15 -59.97 14.20
C GLN A 455 -36.95 -58.47 14.14
N PHE A 456 -35.73 -58.04 13.81
CA PHE A 456 -35.40 -56.63 13.77
C PHE A 456 -34.43 -56.30 12.65
N LYS A 457 -34.45 -55.04 12.26
CA LYS A 457 -33.45 -54.41 11.41
C LYS A 457 -32.94 -53.18 12.12
N ALA A 458 -31.63 -53.02 12.16
CA ALA A 458 -30.99 -51.82 12.66
C ALA A 458 -29.93 -51.37 11.66
N SER A 459 -29.73 -50.06 11.55
CA SER A 459 -28.67 -49.46 10.74
C SER A 459 -28.21 -48.14 11.33
N ASP A 460 -26.94 -47.86 11.18
CA ASP A 460 -26.38 -46.53 11.38
C ASP A 460 -26.16 -45.88 10.00
N PRO A 461 -26.70 -44.66 9.76
CA PRO A 461 -26.58 -44.02 8.44
C PRO A 461 -25.15 -43.53 8.16
N ASP A 462 -24.37 -43.19 9.20
CA ASP A 462 -23.09 -42.49 9.06
C ASP A 462 -21.89 -43.43 9.26
N PHE A 463 -21.94 -44.30 10.28
CA PHE A 463 -20.83 -45.15 10.68
C PHE A 463 -21.25 -46.59 10.99
N ASN A 464 -21.15 -47.04 12.25
CA ASN A 464 -21.42 -48.41 12.64
C ASN A 464 -22.27 -48.47 13.90
N LEU A 465 -23.17 -49.44 13.92
CA LEU A 465 -23.79 -49.91 15.14
C LEU A 465 -22.77 -50.59 16.03
N ARG A 466 -23.00 -50.50 17.34
CA ARG A 466 -22.26 -51.24 18.36
C ARG A 466 -23.09 -52.34 18.98
N SER A 467 -24.36 -52.06 19.27
CA SER A 467 -25.24 -53.04 19.92
C SER A 467 -26.71 -52.75 19.67
N VAL A 468 -27.54 -53.79 19.72
CA VAL A 468 -28.99 -53.68 19.84
C VAL A 468 -29.42 -54.40 21.11
N LYS A 469 -30.25 -53.75 21.92
CA LYS A 469 -30.77 -54.27 23.18
C LYS A 469 -32.28 -54.38 23.16
N LEU A 470 -32.82 -55.47 23.67
CA LEU A 470 -34.21 -55.58 24.08
C LEU A 470 -34.38 -54.93 25.45
N ILE A 471 -35.20 -53.89 25.53
CA ILE A 471 -35.55 -53.20 26.76
C ILE A 471 -36.99 -53.52 27.12
N VAL A 472 -37.23 -53.85 28.40
CA VAL A 472 -38.57 -54.14 28.92
C VAL A 472 -38.81 -53.32 30.17
N GLN A 473 -39.97 -52.66 30.20
CA GLN A 473 -40.37 -51.74 31.23
C GLN A 473 -41.69 -52.19 31.86
N HIS A 474 -41.78 -52.10 33.18
CA HIS A 474 -43.00 -52.32 33.95
C HIS A 474 -43.23 -51.13 34.87
N ARG A 475 -44.39 -50.47 34.79
CA ARG A 475 -44.74 -49.29 35.62
C ARG A 475 -43.65 -48.22 35.64
N GLN A 476 -43.10 -47.92 34.47
CA GLN A 476 -42.00 -46.97 34.25
C GLN A 476 -40.60 -47.39 34.75
N GLU A 477 -40.46 -48.56 35.38
CA GLU A 477 -39.16 -49.12 35.77
C GLU A 477 -38.63 -50.07 34.68
N GLN A 478 -37.37 -49.91 34.26
CA GLN A 478 -36.71 -50.88 33.39
C GLN A 478 -36.43 -52.15 34.19
N VAL A 479 -37.11 -53.24 33.84
CA VAL A 479 -37.07 -54.51 34.58
C VAL A 479 -36.19 -55.56 33.94
N TYR A 480 -35.84 -55.37 32.66
CA TYR A 480 -34.99 -56.26 31.88
C TYR A 480 -34.34 -55.50 30.73
N ASP A 481 -33.05 -55.74 30.53
CA ASP A 481 -32.31 -55.40 29.33
C ASP A 481 -31.47 -56.59 28.86
N HIS A 482 -31.44 -56.83 27.56
CA HIS A 482 -30.65 -57.92 26.99
C HIS A 482 -30.10 -57.54 25.63
N ILE A 483 -28.82 -57.86 25.40
CA ILE A 483 -28.15 -57.61 24.13
C ILE A 483 -28.61 -58.68 23.13
N VAL A 484 -29.27 -58.26 22.06
CA VAL A 484 -29.73 -59.14 20.96
C VAL A 484 -28.74 -59.14 19.78
N PHE A 485 -27.85 -58.15 19.73
CA PHE A 485 -26.75 -58.04 18.77
C PHE A 485 -25.62 -57.18 19.35
N GLU A 486 -24.35 -57.60 19.15
CA GLU A 486 -23.16 -56.83 19.54
C GLU A 486 -21.99 -57.15 18.61
N GLU A 487 -21.92 -56.41 17.51
CA GLU A 487 -20.77 -56.36 16.61
C GLU A 487 -20.70 -54.96 15.99
N ASP A 488 -19.52 -54.58 15.50
CA ASP A 488 -19.35 -53.35 14.74
C ASP A 488 -19.81 -53.59 13.28
N ARG A 489 -21.05 -53.18 12.97
CA ARG A 489 -21.59 -53.25 11.60
C ARG A 489 -22.45 -52.03 11.28
N GLN A 490 -22.38 -51.55 10.06
CA GLN A 490 -23.24 -50.45 9.60
C GLN A 490 -24.73 -50.83 9.59
N SER A 491 -25.07 -52.07 9.23
CA SER A 491 -26.45 -52.57 9.29
C SER A 491 -26.49 -54.04 9.70
N VAL A 492 -27.56 -54.40 10.40
CA VAL A 492 -27.87 -55.77 10.80
C VAL A 492 -29.36 -56.04 10.65
N GLN A 493 -29.68 -57.22 10.14
CA GLN A 493 -31.00 -57.84 10.29
C GLN A 493 -30.82 -59.11 11.11
N GLY A 494 -31.62 -59.28 12.16
CA GLY A 494 -31.43 -60.35 13.12
C GLY A 494 -32.74 -60.86 13.70
N THR A 495 -32.67 -62.07 14.26
CA THR A 495 -33.76 -62.68 15.02
C THR A 495 -33.31 -63.03 16.43
N TRP A 496 -34.19 -62.89 17.40
CA TRP A 496 -33.93 -63.25 18.79
C TRP A 496 -35.11 -64.02 19.39
N GLN A 497 -34.85 -65.05 20.21
CA GLN A 497 -35.91 -65.80 20.87
C GLN A 497 -35.99 -65.40 22.34
N TRP A 498 -36.94 -64.53 22.67
CA TRP A 498 -37.10 -64.00 24.02
C TRP A 498 -37.95 -64.94 24.88
N ARG A 499 -37.32 -65.59 25.87
CA ARG A 499 -38.03 -66.42 26.84
C ARG A 499 -38.60 -65.54 27.95
N LEU A 500 -39.92 -65.50 28.12
CA LEU A 500 -40.54 -64.66 29.16
C LEU A 500 -40.11 -65.05 30.57
N ALA A 501 -39.78 -66.32 30.79
CA ALA A 501 -39.21 -66.81 32.04
C ALA A 501 -37.96 -66.02 32.49
N ASP A 502 -37.21 -65.42 31.56
CA ASP A 502 -36.01 -64.63 31.85
C ASP A 502 -36.35 -63.31 32.60
N LEU A 503 -37.61 -62.86 32.59
CA LEU A 503 -38.08 -61.72 33.41
C LEU A 503 -38.17 -62.04 34.91
N GLY A 504 -38.14 -63.32 35.26
CA GLY A 504 -38.29 -63.84 36.62
C GLY A 504 -39.75 -64.12 36.99
N SER A 505 -40.00 -65.30 37.56
CA SER A 505 -41.34 -65.82 37.85
C SER A 505 -42.21 -64.90 38.72
N ASN A 506 -41.61 -64.10 39.60
CA ASN A 506 -42.33 -63.18 40.48
C ASN A 506 -43.04 -62.03 39.71
N ARG A 507 -42.58 -61.72 38.49
CA ARG A 507 -43.10 -60.63 37.65
C ARG A 507 -44.10 -61.11 36.60
N LEU A 508 -44.25 -62.42 36.40
CA LEU A 508 -45.08 -63.01 35.35
C LEU A 508 -46.47 -63.40 35.84
N GLN A 509 -47.08 -62.58 36.69
CA GLN A 509 -48.44 -62.85 37.15
C GLN A 509 -49.46 -62.58 36.03
N PRO A 510 -50.50 -63.40 35.85
CA PRO A 510 -51.53 -63.16 34.84
C PRO A 510 -52.18 -61.79 35.02
N GLY A 511 -52.33 -61.05 33.92
CA GLY A 511 -52.81 -59.67 33.90
C GLY A 511 -51.72 -58.61 34.03
N THR A 512 -50.45 -58.99 34.25
CA THR A 512 -49.33 -58.04 34.24
C THR A 512 -49.08 -57.54 32.82
N GLU A 513 -48.83 -56.23 32.67
CA GLU A 513 -48.52 -55.60 31.39
C GLU A 513 -47.11 -55.02 31.39
N PHE A 514 -46.33 -55.39 30.37
CA PHE A 514 -45.01 -54.84 30.10
C PHE A 514 -45.04 -54.00 28.83
N THR A 515 -44.16 -53.00 28.75
CA THR A 515 -43.84 -52.31 27.50
C THR A 515 -42.43 -52.72 27.08
N PHE A 516 -42.23 -53.13 25.84
CA PHE A 516 -40.91 -53.49 25.34
C PHE A 516 -40.60 -52.82 23.99
N TRP A 517 -39.31 -52.61 23.73
CA TRP A 517 -38.78 -52.08 22.47
C TRP A 517 -37.33 -52.53 22.28
N LEU A 518 -36.80 -52.29 21.09
CA LEU A 518 -35.38 -52.43 20.81
C LEU A 518 -34.71 -51.06 20.86
N GLU A 519 -33.55 -50.99 21.51
CA GLU A 519 -32.66 -49.82 21.53
C GLU A 519 -31.38 -50.19 20.78
N ALA A 520 -31.10 -49.50 19.68
CA ALA A 520 -29.81 -49.59 18.99
C ALA A 520 -28.89 -48.49 19.51
N LYS A 521 -27.60 -48.82 19.65
CA LYS A 521 -26.53 -47.87 19.96
C LYS A 521 -25.46 -47.96 18.88
N ASP A 522 -24.99 -46.80 18.45
CA ASP A 522 -23.88 -46.66 17.51
C ASP A 522 -22.52 -46.87 18.21
N ASN A 523 -21.45 -46.71 17.44
CA ASN A 523 -20.09 -46.77 17.92
C ASN A 523 -19.51 -45.41 18.37
N HIS A 524 -20.33 -44.35 18.44
CA HIS A 524 -19.91 -43.02 18.88
C HIS A 524 -19.39 -43.06 20.33
N GLN A 525 -18.34 -42.29 20.61
CA GLN A 525 -17.64 -42.28 21.91
C GLN A 525 -17.60 -40.88 22.53
N PRO A 526 -17.71 -40.72 23.86
CA PRO A 526 -17.77 -41.77 24.88
C PRO A 526 -19.17 -42.34 25.12
N LEU A 527 -20.21 -41.63 24.69
CA LEU A 527 -21.61 -42.05 24.75
C LEU A 527 -22.09 -42.21 23.32
N GLY A 528 -22.52 -43.43 22.98
CA GLY A 528 -23.09 -43.71 21.67
C GLY A 528 -24.47 -43.05 21.52
N ASN A 529 -24.80 -42.57 20.32
CA ASN A 529 -26.17 -42.16 20.05
C ASN A 529 -27.06 -43.39 20.08
N SER A 530 -28.35 -43.17 20.40
CA SER A 530 -29.30 -44.26 20.56
C SER A 530 -30.56 -44.03 19.75
N GLY A 531 -30.97 -45.06 19.02
CA GLY A 531 -32.28 -45.14 18.36
C GLY A 531 -33.18 -46.13 19.08
N GLN A 532 -34.49 -45.89 19.07
CA GLN A 532 -35.48 -46.79 19.66
C GLN A 532 -36.50 -47.21 18.62
N SER A 533 -36.90 -48.48 18.65
CA SER A 533 -38.00 -48.98 17.84
C SER A 533 -39.35 -48.51 18.41
N ALA A 534 -40.43 -48.80 17.68
CA ALA A 534 -41.77 -48.69 18.24
C ALA A 534 -41.87 -49.49 19.55
N ARG A 535 -42.59 -48.93 20.53
CA ARG A 535 -42.88 -49.57 21.82
C ARG A 535 -44.15 -50.40 21.70
N LEU A 536 -44.06 -51.67 22.07
CA LEU A 536 -45.16 -52.61 22.06
C LEU A 536 -45.54 -53.04 23.48
N ARG A 537 -46.81 -53.33 23.69
CA ARG A 537 -47.32 -53.84 24.97
C ARG A 537 -47.41 -55.35 24.95
N LEU A 538 -47.01 -55.97 26.05
CA LEU A 538 -47.10 -57.40 26.29
C LEU A 538 -47.93 -57.64 27.56
N LYS A 539 -49.09 -58.31 27.40
CA LYS A 539 -49.92 -58.73 28.53
C LYS A 539 -49.71 -60.21 28.82
N ILE A 540 -49.43 -60.52 30.09
CA ILE A 540 -49.17 -61.88 30.54
C ILE A 540 -50.47 -62.62 30.81
N LEU A 541 -50.61 -63.81 30.23
CA LEU A 541 -51.70 -64.75 30.48
C LEU A 541 -51.26 -65.87 31.42
N ALA A 542 -52.22 -66.64 31.93
CA ALA A 542 -51.94 -67.84 32.72
C ALA A 542 -51.03 -68.82 31.93
N PRO A 543 -50.08 -69.50 32.62
CA PRO A 543 -49.25 -70.51 31.97
C PRO A 543 -50.12 -71.62 31.39
N VAL A 544 -49.73 -72.12 30.22
CA VAL A 544 -50.42 -73.20 29.51
C VAL A 544 -49.54 -74.45 29.46
N ASP A 545 -50.12 -75.60 29.12
CA ASP A 545 -49.36 -76.83 28.89
C ASP A 545 -48.25 -76.61 27.85
N GLU A 546 -47.10 -77.26 28.04
CA GLU A 546 -45.91 -77.08 27.21
C GLU A 546 -46.18 -77.36 25.72
N GLN A 547 -47.02 -78.35 25.41
CA GLN A 547 -47.44 -78.65 24.03
C GLN A 547 -48.28 -77.54 23.37
N VAL A 548 -48.98 -76.73 24.16
CA VAL A 548 -49.74 -75.58 23.67
C VAL A 548 -48.81 -74.40 23.46
N ALA A 549 -47.89 -74.16 24.40
CA ALA A 549 -46.86 -73.12 24.28
C ALA A 549 -45.96 -73.34 23.06
N GLU A 550 -45.53 -74.58 22.81
CA GLU A 550 -44.66 -74.91 21.67
C GLU A 550 -45.42 -74.79 20.33
N ARG A 551 -46.70 -75.17 20.28
CA ARG A 551 -47.53 -74.91 19.08
C ARG A 551 -47.67 -73.42 18.79
N GLN A 552 -47.88 -72.59 19.82
CA GLN A 552 -47.96 -71.14 19.66
C GLN A 552 -46.62 -70.56 19.18
N ARG A 553 -45.51 -71.04 19.73
CA ARG A 553 -44.16 -70.63 19.31
C ARG A 553 -43.90 -70.99 17.85
N GLN A 554 -44.26 -72.19 17.42
CA GLN A 554 -44.10 -72.61 16.02
C GLN A 554 -44.94 -71.73 15.09
N GLN A 555 -46.18 -71.41 15.45
CA GLN A 555 -47.01 -70.47 14.67
C GLN A 555 -46.40 -69.07 14.60
N ASP A 556 -45.84 -68.57 15.70
CA ASP A 556 -45.17 -67.26 15.72
C ASP A 556 -43.87 -67.28 14.88
N LEU A 557 -43.13 -68.39 14.87
CA LEU A 557 -41.96 -68.59 13.99
C LEU A 557 -42.36 -68.65 12.51
N ASP A 558 -43.44 -69.35 12.17
CA ASP A 558 -43.94 -69.43 10.80
C ASP A 558 -44.35 -68.03 10.29
N ARG A 559 -45.03 -67.24 11.13
CA ARG A 559 -45.36 -65.83 10.82
C ARG A 559 -44.12 -64.93 10.72
N GLN A 560 -43.13 -65.13 11.58
CA GLN A 560 -41.86 -64.41 11.47
C GLN A 560 -41.17 -64.73 10.14
N ASN A 561 -41.18 -65.99 9.70
CA ASN A 561 -40.61 -66.41 8.41
C ASN A 561 -41.40 -65.83 7.23
N GLU A 562 -42.73 -65.79 7.30
CA GLU A 562 -43.57 -65.09 6.31
C GLU A 562 -43.21 -63.60 6.22
N THR A 563 -42.96 -62.96 7.37
CA THR A 563 -42.58 -61.54 7.42
C THR A 563 -41.17 -61.32 6.85
N GLN A 564 -40.23 -62.25 7.06
CA GLN A 564 -38.91 -62.24 6.41
C GLN A 564 -39.01 -62.34 4.89
N LEU A 565 -39.86 -63.25 4.38
CA LEU A 565 -40.07 -63.43 2.95
C LEU A 565 -40.72 -62.20 2.31
N ALA A 566 -41.66 -61.56 3.01
CA ALA A 566 -42.28 -60.32 2.57
C ALA A 566 -41.29 -59.15 2.52
N ASP A 567 -40.49 -58.94 3.58
CA ASP A 567 -39.46 -57.89 3.64
C ASP A 567 -38.38 -58.08 2.58
N ALA A 568 -38.00 -59.33 2.27
CA ALA A 568 -37.07 -59.64 1.18
C ALA A 568 -37.67 -59.36 -0.21
N GLY A 569 -38.96 -59.68 -0.42
CA GLY A 569 -39.67 -59.41 -1.67
C GLY A 569 -39.88 -57.92 -1.95
N ASP A 570 -40.17 -57.13 -0.92
CA ASP A 570 -40.30 -55.67 -1.03
C ASP A 570 -38.96 -54.99 -1.36
N GLN A 571 -37.84 -55.47 -0.80
CA GLN A 571 -36.50 -54.98 -1.17
C GLN A 571 -36.17 -55.29 -2.63
N GLN A 572 -36.51 -56.49 -3.13
CA GLN A 572 -36.25 -56.88 -4.51
C GLN A 572 -37.10 -56.11 -5.53
N ASN A 573 -38.32 -55.70 -5.17
CA ASN A 573 -39.15 -54.82 -6.00
C ASN A 573 -38.67 -53.36 -5.94
N GLN A 574 -38.19 -52.86 -4.79
CA GLN A 574 -37.61 -51.51 -4.69
C GLN A 574 -36.32 -51.35 -5.50
N ASP A 575 -35.53 -52.42 -5.66
CA ASP A 575 -34.35 -52.42 -6.53
C ASP A 575 -34.70 -52.50 -8.03
N LEU A 576 -35.89 -52.98 -8.39
CA LEU A 576 -36.38 -53.04 -9.78
C LEU A 576 -37.07 -51.74 -10.23
N ASP A 577 -37.61 -50.95 -9.31
CA ASP A 577 -38.19 -49.62 -9.58
C ASP A 577 -37.16 -48.46 -9.51
N ARG A 578 -35.88 -48.76 -9.22
CA ARG A 578 -34.78 -47.80 -9.37
C ARG A 578 -34.34 -47.69 -10.83
N ASP A 579 -35.10 -46.92 -11.61
CA ASP A 579 -34.66 -46.42 -12.91
C ASP A 579 -33.39 -45.56 -12.75
N PRO A 580 -32.31 -45.80 -13.52
CA PRO A 580 -31.11 -44.96 -13.50
C PRO A 580 -31.34 -43.70 -14.33
N GLN A 581 -32.13 -42.75 -13.82
CA GLN A 581 -32.19 -41.40 -14.37
C GLN A 581 -32.29 -40.35 -13.27
N THR A 582 -31.15 -39.91 -12.76
CA THR A 582 -30.80 -38.48 -12.59
C THR A 582 -29.39 -38.35 -12.03
N ASP A 583 -28.39 -38.49 -12.90
CA ASP A 583 -27.15 -37.73 -12.74
C ASP A 583 -26.50 -37.51 -14.10
N ARG A 584 -26.95 -36.47 -14.82
CA ARG A 584 -26.20 -35.84 -15.92
C ARG A 584 -26.83 -34.51 -16.32
N SER A 585 -26.33 -33.46 -15.69
CA SER A 585 -26.22 -32.07 -16.20
C SER A 585 -25.25 -31.41 -15.21
N GLN A 586 -23.99 -31.12 -15.52
CA GLN A 586 -23.53 -30.16 -16.52
C GLN A 586 -22.04 -30.39 -16.86
N SER A 587 -21.70 -30.42 -18.14
CA SER A 587 -20.41 -30.01 -18.73
C SER A 587 -20.53 -30.06 -20.27
N PRO A 588 -19.79 -29.21 -21.02
CA PRO A 588 -20.41 -28.24 -21.93
C PRO A 588 -20.66 -28.72 -23.37
N GLU A 589 -21.55 -27.97 -24.01
CA GLU A 589 -21.86 -27.97 -25.45
C GLU A 589 -20.63 -28.02 -26.35
N SER A 590 -20.66 -28.91 -27.34
CA SER A 590 -20.06 -28.69 -28.65
C SER A 590 -21.00 -29.21 -29.72
N ASP A 591 -21.24 -28.35 -30.72
CA ASP A 591 -22.17 -28.53 -31.84
C ASP A 591 -21.84 -29.73 -32.75
N PRO A 592 -22.83 -30.23 -33.50
CA PRO A 592 -22.73 -31.42 -34.34
C PRO A 592 -22.35 -31.06 -35.79
N ASP A 593 -21.63 -31.96 -36.46
CA ASP A 593 -21.82 -32.28 -37.88
C ASP A 593 -20.91 -33.46 -38.27
N ASN A 594 -21.49 -34.63 -38.55
CA ASN A 594 -21.69 -35.13 -39.93
C ASN A 594 -21.95 -36.65 -39.95
N ALA A 595 -22.82 -37.04 -40.87
CA ALA A 595 -23.43 -38.36 -41.03
C ALA A 595 -22.51 -39.45 -41.60
N ALA A 596 -22.79 -40.72 -41.25
CA ALA A 596 -22.75 -41.86 -42.17
C ALA A 596 -23.44 -43.11 -41.56
N GLU A 597 -24.21 -43.79 -42.40
CA GLU A 597 -25.02 -45.01 -42.17
C GLU A 597 -24.20 -46.29 -41.86
N PRO A 598 -24.85 -47.35 -41.32
CA PRO A 598 -24.22 -48.60 -40.88
C PRO A 598 -24.13 -49.65 -42.02
N PRO A 599 -23.46 -50.80 -41.78
CA PRO A 599 -24.24 -52.03 -41.89
C PRO A 599 -23.86 -53.18 -40.94
N ASP A 600 -24.90 -53.97 -40.64
CA ASP A 600 -24.99 -55.43 -40.56
C ASP A 600 -24.15 -56.24 -39.53
N ASP A 601 -24.89 -56.75 -38.53
CA ASP A 601 -24.72 -58.06 -37.89
C ASP A 601 -25.11 -59.17 -38.92
N PRO A 602 -24.74 -60.48 -38.81
CA PRO A 602 -25.05 -61.26 -37.60
C PRO A 602 -24.17 -62.50 -37.27
N GLN A 603 -24.38 -62.98 -36.02
CA GLN A 603 -24.47 -64.40 -35.59
C GLN A 603 -23.22 -65.28 -35.42
N ALA A 604 -23.08 -65.84 -34.20
CA ALA A 604 -23.20 -67.29 -33.90
C ALA A 604 -22.67 -67.58 -32.47
N GLU A 605 -23.54 -68.00 -31.54
CA GLU A 605 -23.65 -69.40 -31.03
C GLU A 605 -22.43 -69.84 -30.18
N SER A 606 -22.50 -69.82 -28.84
CA SER A 606 -23.20 -70.72 -27.91
C SER A 606 -22.32 -71.85 -27.35
N GLN A 607 -22.23 -71.85 -26.01
CA GLN A 607 -22.37 -73.02 -25.12
C GLN A 607 -21.12 -73.90 -24.81
N PRO A 608 -21.12 -74.68 -23.70
CA PRO A 608 -20.46 -74.28 -22.45
C PRO A 608 -19.67 -75.46 -21.82
N SER A 609 -19.50 -75.43 -20.48
CA SER A 609 -19.16 -76.54 -19.58
C SER A 609 -17.66 -76.76 -19.36
N GLU A 610 -17.16 -77.22 -18.21
CA GLU A 610 -17.58 -77.30 -16.81
C GLU A 610 -16.30 -77.80 -16.08
N ARG A 611 -16.14 -77.41 -14.81
CA ARG A 611 -15.46 -78.16 -13.72
C ARG A 611 -13.94 -78.45 -13.80
N THR A 612 -13.21 -77.69 -12.98
CA THR A 612 -12.42 -78.07 -11.76
C THR A 612 -12.07 -79.57 -11.52
N PRO A 613 -11.08 -79.93 -10.64
CA PRO A 613 -10.23 -79.10 -9.77
C PRO A 613 -8.77 -79.59 -9.55
N GLU A 614 -8.11 -78.96 -8.58
CA GLU A 614 -7.08 -79.47 -7.66
C GLU A 614 -5.59 -79.43 -8.07
N GLY A 615 -4.78 -78.93 -7.13
CA GLY A 615 -3.45 -79.49 -6.90
C GLY A 615 -2.30 -78.52 -6.62
N GLN A 616 -2.28 -77.99 -5.40
CA GLN A 616 -1.09 -77.85 -4.53
C GLN A 616 0.22 -77.20 -5.03
N ALA A 617 0.56 -76.14 -4.29
CA ALA A 617 1.86 -75.49 -4.05
C ALA A 617 2.99 -76.47 -3.60
N PRO A 618 4.13 -76.03 -3.04
CA PRO A 618 4.90 -74.76 -3.13
C PRO A 618 6.41 -75.03 -3.37
N SER A 619 7.22 -73.99 -3.65
CA SER A 619 8.59 -73.75 -3.11
C SER A 619 9.21 -72.59 -3.92
N ALA A 620 9.56 -71.46 -3.32
CA ALA A 620 10.62 -71.16 -2.34
C ALA A 620 11.97 -70.85 -3.01
N ASP A 621 12.60 -69.81 -2.45
CA ASP A 621 13.98 -69.37 -2.60
C ASP A 621 14.38 -68.65 -3.89
N SER A 622 15.30 -67.67 -3.88
CA SER A 622 15.75 -66.60 -2.98
C SER A 622 16.97 -65.99 -3.69
N ASP A 623 17.40 -64.83 -3.23
CA ASP A 623 18.71 -64.21 -3.47
C ASP A 623 18.95 -63.50 -4.83
N VAL A 624 18.98 -62.15 -4.86
CA VAL A 624 20.06 -61.24 -4.39
C VAL A 624 21.21 -61.16 -5.41
N SER A 625 21.38 -59.99 -6.03
CA SER A 625 22.62 -59.19 -6.02
C SER A 625 22.62 -58.08 -7.09
N ASP A 626 22.92 -56.86 -6.65
CA ASP A 626 23.91 -55.89 -7.18
C ASP A 626 24.11 -55.82 -8.72
N ASN A 627 24.17 -54.68 -9.41
CA ASN A 627 24.98 -53.52 -9.10
C ASN A 627 24.90 -52.50 -10.27
N ASN A 628 25.11 -51.24 -9.91
CA ASN A 628 25.89 -50.21 -10.60
C ASN A 628 25.47 -49.53 -11.95
N GLN A 629 25.24 -48.22 -11.77
CA GLN A 629 25.92 -47.07 -12.42
C GLN A 629 25.70 -46.74 -13.91
N SER A 630 25.03 -45.59 -14.07
CA SER A 630 25.54 -44.34 -14.69
C SER A 630 26.10 -44.39 -16.11
N GLN A 631 25.47 -43.64 -17.04
CA GLN A 631 26.08 -42.49 -17.75
C GLN A 631 25.16 -41.96 -18.87
N GLU A 632 24.85 -40.67 -18.79
CA GLU A 632 24.67 -39.73 -19.91
C GLU A 632 25.99 -38.90 -20.01
N PRO A 633 26.25 -37.97 -20.98
CA PRO A 633 25.39 -37.42 -22.06
C PRO A 633 26.12 -37.10 -23.41
N LYS A 634 25.41 -36.39 -24.32
CA LYS A 634 25.83 -35.45 -25.42
C LYS A 634 25.94 -35.97 -26.88
N PRO A 635 25.99 -35.11 -27.93
CA PRO A 635 25.23 -33.85 -28.25
C PRO A 635 24.91 -33.64 -29.78
N ASP A 636 24.31 -32.48 -30.09
CA ASP A 636 24.40 -31.58 -31.29
C ASP A 636 23.84 -31.93 -32.70
N ASP A 637 22.98 -31.03 -33.22
CA ASP A 637 23.15 -30.11 -34.39
C ASP A 637 21.78 -29.73 -35.03
N GLN A 638 21.33 -28.46 -34.95
CA GLN A 638 21.39 -27.39 -35.97
C GLN A 638 20.78 -27.68 -37.35
N GLN A 639 19.69 -26.99 -37.75
CA GLN A 639 19.70 -25.84 -38.69
C GLN A 639 18.30 -25.41 -39.21
N ASP A 640 18.04 -24.10 -39.05
CA ASP A 640 17.53 -23.07 -39.99
C ASP A 640 16.25 -23.17 -40.84
N SER A 641 15.62 -21.97 -40.92
CA SER A 641 14.79 -21.38 -42.00
C SER A 641 13.35 -21.93 -42.16
N ASP A 642 12.29 -21.16 -42.46
CA ASP A 642 12.17 -19.80 -42.99
C ASP A 642 10.72 -19.30 -42.77
N SER A 643 10.50 -17.99 -42.65
CA SER A 643 9.17 -17.35 -42.74
C SER A 643 8.76 -17.18 -44.21
N PRO A 644 7.46 -16.92 -44.51
CA PRO A 644 7.18 -15.56 -44.96
C PRO A 644 5.83 -14.96 -44.51
N GLN A 645 5.85 -13.63 -44.43
CA GLN A 645 4.70 -12.72 -44.40
C GLN A 645 3.88 -12.79 -45.71
N ASN A 646 2.59 -12.45 -45.63
CA ASN A 646 2.06 -11.39 -46.50
C ASN A 646 0.74 -10.78 -45.99
N GLU A 647 0.64 -9.47 -46.25
CA GLU A 647 -0.38 -8.50 -45.86
C GLU A 647 -1.58 -8.41 -46.82
N ALA A 648 -2.54 -7.56 -46.42
CA ALA A 648 -3.58 -6.86 -47.19
C ALA A 648 -4.84 -7.67 -47.52
N GLY A 649 -6.07 -7.18 -47.40
CA GLY A 649 -6.56 -5.82 -47.22
C GLY A 649 -7.83 -5.64 -48.08
N ASN A 650 -8.82 -4.93 -47.53
CA ASN A 650 -9.91 -4.20 -48.19
C ASN A 650 -11.34 -4.80 -48.32
N GLN A 651 -12.25 -4.21 -47.53
CA GLN A 651 -13.56 -3.61 -47.88
C GLN A 651 -14.45 -4.26 -48.96
N THR A 652 -15.70 -4.61 -48.62
CA THR A 652 -16.93 -3.87 -49.02
C THR A 652 -18.21 -4.45 -48.41
N ALA A 653 -19.07 -3.59 -47.86
CA ALA A 653 -20.53 -3.78 -47.76
C ALA A 653 -21.20 -3.18 -49.01
N PRO A 654 -22.46 -3.53 -49.35
CA PRO A 654 -23.56 -2.59 -49.04
C PRO A 654 -24.99 -3.19 -48.89
N GLY A 655 -25.88 -2.41 -48.25
CA GLY A 655 -27.34 -2.34 -48.52
C GLY A 655 -28.27 -2.97 -47.45
N GLN A 656 -28.90 -2.22 -46.53
CA GLN A 656 -30.16 -1.40 -46.65
C GLN A 656 -31.43 -2.28 -46.84
N GLN A 657 -32.60 -2.14 -46.17
CA GLN A 657 -33.29 -1.10 -45.37
C GLN A 657 -34.70 -1.69 -44.93
N PRO A 658 -35.71 -0.96 -44.41
CA PRO A 658 -35.90 -0.42 -43.04
C PRO A 658 -37.32 -0.71 -42.43
N ARG A 659 -37.61 -0.22 -41.21
CA ARG A 659 -38.89 0.45 -40.86
C ARG A 659 -38.80 1.23 -39.53
N ALA A 660 -38.99 2.54 -39.62
CA ALA A 660 -39.45 3.48 -38.57
C ALA A 660 -41.01 3.44 -38.53
N ALA A 661 -41.82 4.08 -37.67
CA ALA A 661 -41.74 5.11 -36.63
C ALA A 661 -42.95 4.83 -35.67
N ASP A 662 -43.11 5.37 -34.45
CA ASP A 662 -43.52 6.76 -34.16
C ASP A 662 -43.56 7.04 -32.64
N LYS A 663 -43.38 8.31 -32.28
CA LYS A 663 -43.63 9.03 -31.00
C LYS A 663 -44.86 9.96 -31.22
N PRO A 664 -45.26 10.89 -30.31
CA PRO A 664 -45.48 10.88 -28.85
C PRO A 664 -46.84 11.55 -28.45
N SER A 665 -47.22 11.60 -27.17
CA SER A 665 -48.09 12.69 -26.64
C SER A 665 -48.07 12.83 -25.10
N ASP A 666 -47.92 14.09 -24.68
CA ASP A 666 -48.09 14.70 -23.35
C ASP A 666 -49.45 14.43 -22.66
N SER A 667 -49.50 14.50 -21.31
CA SER A 667 -50.29 15.52 -20.54
C SER A 667 -50.54 15.18 -19.05
N GLN A 668 -50.09 16.10 -18.19
CA GLN A 668 -50.80 16.73 -17.04
C GLN A 668 -50.97 16.08 -15.65
N LYS A 669 -50.38 16.79 -14.67
CA LYS A 669 -50.91 17.34 -13.38
C LYS A 669 -51.72 16.44 -12.42
N SER A 670 -51.31 16.39 -11.15
CA SER A 670 -51.79 17.30 -10.08
C SER A 670 -51.36 16.90 -8.65
N THR A 671 -51.05 17.92 -7.85
CA THR A 671 -50.84 17.95 -6.39
C THR A 671 -52.14 17.68 -5.62
N PRO A 672 -52.10 17.45 -4.30
CA PRO A 672 -52.91 18.32 -3.44
C PRO A 672 -52.24 18.82 -2.15
N SER A 673 -52.75 19.96 -1.72
CA SER A 673 -52.29 20.86 -0.68
C SER A 673 -52.80 20.56 0.73
N GLN A 674 -52.13 21.15 1.72
CA GLN A 674 -52.51 21.35 3.12
C GLN A 674 -53.92 21.93 3.35
N LYS A 675 -54.54 21.59 4.49
CA LYS A 675 -55.24 22.58 5.34
C LYS A 675 -55.45 22.12 6.80
N ASN A 676 -55.25 23.10 7.69
CA ASN A 676 -55.35 23.11 9.15
C ASN A 676 -56.77 22.93 9.72
N SER A 677 -56.84 22.55 11.02
CA SER A 677 -57.81 22.99 12.07
C SER A 677 -57.27 22.47 13.42
N ALA A 678 -56.64 23.23 14.32
CA ALA A 678 -57.13 24.27 15.24
C ALA A 678 -57.87 23.78 16.52
N GLY A 679 -57.32 24.13 17.69
CA GLY A 679 -57.97 24.20 19.01
C GLY A 679 -57.30 23.33 20.09
N GLN A 680 -56.99 23.76 21.32
CA GLN A 680 -57.18 25.04 22.00
C GLN A 680 -56.47 24.99 23.38
N ARG A 681 -55.83 26.11 23.75
CA ARG A 681 -55.76 26.77 25.09
C ARG A 681 -55.20 26.06 26.36
N ASN A 682 -54.11 26.67 26.84
CA ASN A 682 -53.99 27.48 28.06
C ASN A 682 -53.14 26.99 29.25
N GLN A 683 -52.11 27.82 29.50
CA GLN A 683 -51.73 28.46 30.77
C GLN A 683 -50.87 27.70 31.79
N SER A 684 -49.62 28.20 31.91
CA SER A 684 -49.15 29.06 33.02
C SER A 684 -47.99 28.51 33.87
N SER A 685 -46.79 29.04 33.55
CA SER A 685 -45.90 29.85 34.41
C SER A 685 -45.01 29.22 35.49
N GLY A 686 -43.72 29.57 35.38
CA GLY A 686 -42.74 29.80 36.47
C GLY A 686 -41.98 28.56 36.95
N ASP A 687 -40.66 28.55 37.16
CA ASP A 687 -39.70 29.64 37.27
C ASP A 687 -38.25 29.11 37.11
N GLN A 688 -37.32 30.06 36.93
CA GLN A 688 -35.90 29.96 36.58
C GLN A 688 -34.97 29.23 37.57
N GLN A 689 -33.87 28.62 37.07
CA GLN A 689 -32.47 29.07 37.28
C GLN A 689 -31.42 28.01 36.84
N THR A 690 -30.48 28.43 35.98
CA THR A 690 -29.13 27.84 35.70
C THR A 690 -28.25 27.75 36.98
N PRO A 691 -27.19 26.90 37.10
CA PRO A 691 -25.99 26.97 36.22
C PRO A 691 -25.07 25.70 36.05
N ALA A 692 -24.14 25.82 35.08
CA ALA A 692 -22.70 25.48 35.05
C ALA A 692 -22.10 24.07 35.36
N ASP A 693 -21.14 23.73 34.49
CA ASP A 693 -19.83 23.04 34.67
C ASP A 693 -19.68 21.59 35.19
N LYS A 694 -19.28 20.71 34.26
CA LYS A 694 -18.06 19.84 34.23
C LYS A 694 -17.76 18.81 35.38
N PRO A 695 -16.85 17.81 35.16
CA PRO A 695 -17.12 16.36 35.29
C PRO A 695 -16.41 15.67 36.48
N PRO A 696 -16.58 14.34 36.64
CA PRO A 696 -15.48 13.45 37.05
C PRO A 696 -15.42 12.16 36.18
N ALA A 697 -14.27 11.62 35.78
CA ALA A 697 -13.11 11.06 36.52
C ALA A 697 -13.32 9.60 36.98
N ASP A 698 -12.32 8.79 36.64
CA ASP A 698 -12.15 7.35 36.82
C ASP A 698 -12.42 6.83 38.23
N ASP A 699 -12.93 5.58 38.31
CA ASP A 699 -12.87 4.76 39.52
C ASP A 699 -12.59 3.29 39.18
N GLN A 700 -11.31 2.98 38.98
CA GLN A 700 -10.74 1.63 39.12
C GLN A 700 -10.48 1.34 40.61
N THR A 701 -11.52 1.11 41.41
CA THR A 701 -11.35 0.51 42.75
C THR A 701 -12.66 -0.07 43.30
N ALA A 702 -13.24 -1.08 42.62
CA ALA A 702 -14.47 -1.73 43.12
C ALA A 702 -14.64 -3.21 42.75
N LEU A 703 -13.56 -3.95 42.49
CA LEU A 703 -13.65 -5.40 42.19
C LEU A 703 -12.61 -6.24 42.94
N GLN A 704 -12.47 -5.97 44.24
CA GLN A 704 -11.74 -6.84 45.17
C GLN A 704 -12.55 -7.01 46.45
N LYS A 705 -13.77 -7.54 46.30
CA LYS A 705 -14.66 -7.95 47.41
C LYS A 705 -15.83 -8.84 46.94
N PHE A 706 -15.57 -9.76 46.02
CA PHE A 706 -16.56 -10.76 45.56
C PHE A 706 -15.96 -12.14 45.27
N LEU A 707 -14.90 -12.51 46.00
CA LEU A 707 -14.41 -13.89 46.08
C LEU A 707 -14.17 -14.23 47.56
N ASP A 708 -15.27 -14.57 48.22
CA ASP A 708 -15.40 -15.68 49.15
C ASP A 708 -16.58 -16.54 48.67
#